data_AF-A0A352F840-F1
#
_entry.id   AF-A0A352F840-F1
#
_cell.length_a   1.000
_cell.length_b   1.000
_cell.length_c   1.000
_cell.angle_alpha   90.00
_cell.angle_beta   90.00
_cell.angle_gamma   90.00
#
_symmetry.space_group_name_H-M   'P 1'
#
loop_
_entity.id
_entity.type
_entity.pdbx_description
1 polymer ?
#
loop_
_entity_poly.entity_id
_entity_poly.type
_entity_poly.pdbx_seq_one_letter_code
_entity_poly.pdbx_strand_id
1 'polypeptide(L)'
;MMKSFLLSLVSFFLLLSSSAKSSEPYFLSFPALSPDGKTVVFSFEGDLWKADAASGQAMRLTAMQGYETNARISPDGKWIAFSGRQLGNSDIYIIPIEGGDVKQITFHSANDDVENWSWDSKWIYFNTGRVNGSTWRVPAAGGNPEPIVTQYFNRIHNVAEHPKTGELFFNDTWESSSMAHRKGYKGEFNPEIQSWNPKTNEYKKYTDYLGKDMWATIDRDGVVYFVSDQKNGQYNLCKLDNGKTRFLTNFDTSIRRPFVSTDGSKVIFEKDYQLYVYDVKSDKSSKLNIGIVRNNLLPKELSYNITGTISDFDVSPDNKKIAFVSRGDLFVSDIEGKFIRKIDRNTVVETHNDASLQGPSDFERVMSVKWLSDNKTLLFNQTWNGYLNWFTISADGKGEVKQHTKDLRNNRDIEFNEKRTEAAYISGRDELRQMDLKTLESKTIVTDEFWGFQNGAPGFSPDGSYVLYTAKRNFEDDIFVYNLKSKEITNLTGTGVAENGPVWSSDGKYIYFSTNRLKPSYPSGGGENHVYRMALDKFDTPYRMDEFDKLFKKDSAGAKKDTTLNISINTDRIWDRFELISPAFGTQGGAYLIQKGDKVTVLYMSNHDKGTMALWKTTLAPFEAAKTEKIEGLPSPGGIVKAGDKYYALSGGAVYKLNIDGNKAEKIEMNHSFTRDMQAEFIQMFDETWANLEEDFYDEDLHGVDWKGFRKQYAAYLTFLNNRNDFRILMTDMLGEMNSSHMGFSTTGSEEASRLNYTTLEPGIEWDQANPLKVGRVFPRSVSDRKGIDIQPGDVLVAVDQKPVGGALPRDYYFYRPAMTQELLFTFSREGKEYDVKVHPAGAGAIGSYRYEEWIDDNRNRVNKLSDNKIAYVHMKNMGGGELGTFIMTLTRELEGKKGLILDLRYNTGGNVHDDVLRFLQQKTYLKWKSRGGKLANQSNFSPSDFPIVLLINEQSLSDAEMTSAGFKQLGLGKVIGTESYRWIIFTSGKGLVDGSFYRLPGWGCYTLDGQNLEKEGVKPDIYVKQTFLDRIQGKDPQIERAVAEILR
;
A
#
# COMPACT_ATOMS: atom_id res chain seq x y z
N MET A 1 74.55 18.12 26.81
CA MET A 1 73.31 18.83 26.42
C MET A 1 73.19 18.80 24.89
N MET A 2 72.39 17.88 24.32
CA MET A 2 71.84 17.90 22.93
C MET A 2 71.33 16.52 22.48
N LYS A 3 71.57 15.43 23.23
CA LYS A 3 71.05 14.09 22.87
C LYS A 3 69.80 13.62 23.62
N SER A 4 69.42 14.24 24.75
CA SER A 4 68.18 13.85 25.47
C SER A 4 66.95 14.71 25.14
N PHE A 5 67.09 15.78 24.35
CA PHE A 5 65.97 16.65 23.98
C PHE A 5 65.31 16.29 22.63
N LEU A 6 66.03 15.58 21.75
CA LEU A 6 65.47 15.15 20.46
C LEU A 6 64.63 13.85 20.54
N LEU A 7 64.88 12.97 21.51
CA LEU A 7 64.05 11.75 21.65
C LEU A 7 62.68 12.01 22.31
N SER A 8 62.56 13.05 23.14
CA SER A 8 61.25 13.41 23.73
C SER A 8 60.32 14.14 22.75
N LEU A 9 60.83 14.81 21.72
CA LEU A 9 59.98 15.46 20.71
C LEU A 9 59.44 14.48 19.65
N VAL A 10 60.14 13.38 19.36
CA VAL A 10 59.68 12.36 18.40
C VAL A 10 58.62 11.43 19.03
N SER A 11 58.69 11.16 20.33
CA SER A 11 57.64 10.39 21.03
C SER A 11 56.38 11.21 21.35
N PHE A 12 56.41 12.54 21.32
CA PHE A 12 55.23 13.38 21.55
C PHE A 12 54.43 13.68 20.27
N PHE A 13 55.03 13.55 19.08
CA PHE A 13 54.32 13.65 17.80
C PHE A 13 53.72 12.32 17.30
N LEU A 14 54.08 11.19 17.91
CA LEU A 14 53.53 9.86 17.58
C LEU A 14 52.33 9.43 18.45
N LEU A 15 51.90 10.25 19.42
CA LEU A 15 50.78 9.95 20.33
C LEU A 15 49.53 10.82 20.14
N LEU A 16 49.50 11.65 19.09
CA LEU A 16 48.32 12.42 18.67
C LEU A 16 47.92 12.10 17.23
N SER A 17 47.98 10.83 16.86
CA SER A 17 47.07 10.31 15.84
C SER A 17 45.84 9.78 16.57
N SER A 18 45.01 10.68 17.08
CA SER A 18 43.60 10.36 17.28
C SER A 18 43.08 9.99 15.90
N SER A 19 43.16 8.71 15.58
CA SER A 19 42.43 8.13 14.47
C SER A 19 40.99 8.41 14.82
N ALA A 20 40.41 9.48 14.27
CA ALA A 20 38.97 9.59 14.22
C ALA A 20 38.54 8.30 13.53
N LYS A 21 38.03 7.34 14.32
CA LYS A 21 37.34 6.17 13.79
C LYS A 21 36.15 6.77 13.07
N SER A 22 36.33 7.07 11.79
CA SER A 22 35.23 7.23 10.85
C SER A 22 34.34 6.01 11.06
N SER A 23 33.10 6.24 11.48
CA SER A 23 32.11 5.17 11.60
C SER A 23 32.01 4.49 10.24
N GLU A 24 32.12 3.16 10.20
CA GLU A 24 32.01 2.42 8.94
C GLU A 24 30.68 2.78 8.24
N PRO A 25 30.68 3.09 6.93
CA PRO A 25 29.46 3.41 6.22
C PRO A 25 28.62 2.16 5.99
N TYR A 26 27.30 2.31 6.16
CA TYR A 26 26.27 1.34 5.79
C TYR A 26 25.33 1.96 4.77
N PHE A 27 24.45 1.15 4.19
CA PHE A 27 23.55 1.49 3.09
C PHE A 27 24.30 1.91 1.82
N LEU A 28 25.48 1.33 1.62
CA LEU A 28 26.19 1.37 0.34
C LEU A 28 25.46 0.44 -0.64
N SER A 29 24.92 0.99 -1.72
CA SER A 29 24.02 0.26 -2.61
C SER A 29 24.37 0.41 -4.09
N PHE A 30 23.81 -0.46 -4.93
CA PHE A 30 23.97 -0.47 -6.38
C PHE A 30 25.44 -0.41 -6.87
N PRO A 31 26.34 -1.28 -6.37
CA PRO A 31 27.75 -1.23 -6.72
C PRO A 31 28.02 -1.64 -8.18
N ALA A 32 29.06 -1.05 -8.77
CA ALA A 32 29.64 -1.45 -10.05
C ALA A 32 31.17 -1.32 -10.02
N LEU A 33 31.88 -2.15 -10.80
CA LEU A 33 33.34 -2.16 -10.91
C LEU A 33 33.81 -1.58 -12.24
N SER A 34 34.97 -0.92 -12.24
CA SER A 34 35.69 -0.58 -13.46
C SER A 34 36.09 -1.85 -14.23
N PRO A 35 36.41 -1.74 -15.53
CA PRO A 35 36.80 -2.90 -16.33
C PRO A 35 37.94 -3.73 -15.74
N ASP A 36 38.88 -3.09 -15.03
CA ASP A 36 40.04 -3.71 -14.37
C ASP A 36 39.83 -4.01 -12.88
N GLY A 37 38.62 -3.82 -12.35
CA GLY A 37 38.27 -4.11 -10.96
C GLY A 37 39.00 -3.28 -9.90
N LYS A 38 39.57 -2.12 -10.28
CA LYS A 38 40.29 -1.22 -9.36
C LYS A 38 39.46 -0.08 -8.82
N THR A 39 38.40 0.33 -9.52
CA THR A 39 37.51 1.40 -9.08
C THR A 39 36.13 0.83 -8.84
N VAL A 40 35.50 1.24 -7.74
CA VAL A 40 34.10 0.97 -7.45
C VAL A 40 33.29 2.26 -7.55
N VAL A 41 32.09 2.18 -8.13
CA VAL A 41 31.05 3.21 -8.04
C VAL A 41 29.86 2.63 -7.30
N PHE A 42 29.25 3.40 -6.41
CA PHE A 42 28.09 2.98 -5.61
C PHE A 42 27.22 4.20 -5.24
N SER A 43 25.99 3.93 -4.83
CA SER A 43 25.06 4.93 -4.31
C SER A 43 25.13 5.02 -2.79
N PHE A 44 25.17 6.25 -2.27
CA PHE A 44 25.16 6.54 -0.84
C PHE A 44 24.65 7.96 -0.58
N GLU A 45 23.77 8.12 0.42
CA GLU A 45 23.12 9.40 0.77
C GLU A 45 22.32 10.05 -0.37
N GLY A 46 21.94 9.26 -1.39
CA GLY A 46 21.23 9.74 -2.57
C GLY A 46 22.14 10.12 -3.73
N ASP A 47 23.46 10.08 -3.56
CA ASP A 47 24.43 10.42 -4.61
C ASP A 47 25.25 9.23 -5.08
N LEU A 48 25.95 9.41 -6.20
CA LEU A 48 27.00 8.50 -6.64
C LEU A 48 28.33 8.84 -5.98
N TRP A 49 29.03 7.80 -5.55
CA TRP A 49 30.36 7.85 -4.97
C TRP A 49 31.31 6.93 -5.74
N LYS A 50 32.57 7.36 -5.83
CA LYS A 50 33.66 6.61 -6.46
C LYS A 50 34.72 6.31 -5.40
N ALA A 51 35.19 5.07 -5.32
CA ALA A 51 36.31 4.70 -4.45
C ALA A 51 37.32 3.81 -5.18
N ASP A 52 38.58 3.87 -4.75
CA ASP A 52 39.58 2.89 -5.15
C ASP A 52 39.36 1.60 -4.35
N ALA A 53 39.30 0.46 -5.04
CA ALA A 53 38.93 -0.82 -4.46
C ALA A 53 40.04 -1.44 -3.58
N ALA A 54 41.25 -0.88 -3.56
CA ALA A 54 42.34 -1.34 -2.71
C ALA A 54 42.45 -0.51 -1.42
N SER A 55 42.42 0.82 -1.54
CA SER A 55 42.53 1.76 -0.43
C SER A 55 41.19 2.07 0.24
N GLY A 56 40.07 1.94 -0.48
CA GLY A 56 38.72 2.18 0.01
C GLY A 56 38.35 3.65 0.18
N GLN A 57 39.24 4.60 -0.14
CA GLN A 57 38.94 6.01 0.01
C GLN A 57 37.91 6.46 -1.04
N ALA A 58 36.74 6.92 -0.58
CA ALA A 58 35.67 7.37 -1.44
C ALA A 58 35.66 8.89 -1.65
N MET A 59 35.18 9.30 -2.81
CA MET A 59 34.86 10.68 -3.18
C MET A 59 33.45 10.75 -3.78
N ARG A 60 32.71 11.81 -3.48
CA ARG A 60 31.39 12.06 -4.05
C ARG A 60 31.54 12.49 -5.51
N LEU A 61 30.77 11.86 -6.40
CA LEU A 61 30.82 12.07 -7.85
C LEU A 61 29.68 12.97 -8.35
N THR A 62 28.48 12.83 -7.79
CA THR A 62 27.29 13.63 -8.14
C THR A 62 26.74 14.37 -6.92
N ALA A 63 25.96 15.41 -7.18
CA ALA A 63 25.23 16.19 -6.18
C ALA A 63 23.96 16.78 -6.79
N MET A 64 23.17 15.94 -7.46
CA MET A 64 21.94 16.40 -8.13
C MET A 64 20.81 16.56 -7.10
N GLN A 65 19.71 17.18 -7.50
CA GLN A 65 18.51 17.17 -6.65
C GLN A 65 17.84 15.81 -6.83
N GLY A 66 17.60 15.05 -5.76
CA GLY A 66 16.95 13.73 -5.85
C GLY A 66 17.91 12.58 -5.54
N TYR A 67 17.52 11.37 -5.95
CA TYR A 67 18.30 10.14 -5.73
C TYR A 67 18.94 9.65 -7.04
N GLU A 68 20.23 9.31 -6.96
CA GLU A 68 20.99 8.64 -8.00
C GLU A 68 21.28 7.18 -7.64
N THR A 69 20.89 6.26 -8.53
CA THR A 69 20.96 4.80 -8.33
C THR A 69 21.40 4.06 -9.59
N ASN A 70 21.58 2.73 -9.49
CA ASN A 70 21.82 1.84 -10.63
C ASN A 70 23.01 2.23 -11.53
N ALA A 71 24.11 2.74 -10.95
CA ALA A 71 25.27 3.12 -11.73
C ALA A 71 25.92 1.91 -12.44
N ARG A 72 26.33 2.09 -13.70
CA ARG A 72 27.05 1.11 -14.52
C ARG A 72 28.19 1.78 -15.29
N ILE A 73 29.38 1.19 -15.21
CA ILE A 73 30.56 1.67 -15.94
C ILE A 73 30.59 1.04 -17.33
N SER A 74 30.90 1.84 -18.36
CA SER A 74 31.01 1.36 -19.74
C SER A 74 32.16 0.36 -19.90
N PRO A 75 32.05 -0.65 -20.81
CA PRO A 75 33.12 -1.62 -21.05
C PRO A 75 34.46 -1.02 -21.53
N ASP A 76 34.45 0.20 -22.07
CA ASP A 76 35.66 0.97 -22.41
C ASP A 76 36.23 1.80 -21.23
N GLY A 77 35.55 1.80 -20.09
CA GLY A 77 35.97 2.42 -18.84
C GLY A 77 35.83 3.94 -18.80
N LYS A 78 35.17 4.58 -19.78
CA LYS A 78 35.15 6.05 -19.90
C LYS A 78 33.92 6.71 -19.27
N TRP A 79 32.79 6.01 -19.21
CA TRP A 79 31.50 6.59 -18.87
C TRP A 79 30.82 5.82 -17.74
N ILE A 80 30.02 6.53 -16.97
CA ILE A 80 29.06 5.97 -16.00
C ILE A 80 27.67 6.34 -16.48
N ALA A 81 26.81 5.35 -16.70
CA ALA A 81 25.37 5.54 -16.84
C ALA A 81 24.70 5.31 -15.50
N PHE A 82 23.69 6.10 -15.16
CA PHE A 82 22.97 5.98 -13.90
C PHE A 82 21.53 6.47 -14.00
N SER A 83 20.71 6.09 -13.03
CA SER A 83 19.32 6.48 -12.86
C SER A 83 19.21 7.65 -11.90
N GLY A 84 18.72 8.81 -12.35
CA GLY A 84 18.60 10.02 -11.55
C GLY A 84 17.15 10.50 -11.43
N ARG A 85 16.73 10.94 -10.23
CA ARG A 85 15.34 11.32 -9.94
C ARG A 85 15.04 12.82 -9.86
N GLN A 86 15.87 13.65 -10.49
CA GLN A 86 15.80 15.10 -10.31
C GLN A 86 14.54 15.77 -10.85
N LEU A 87 13.80 15.11 -11.74
CA LEU A 87 12.57 15.62 -12.36
C LEU A 87 11.31 14.87 -11.89
N GLY A 88 11.38 14.16 -10.75
CA GLY A 88 10.25 13.47 -10.12
C GLY A 88 10.12 11.98 -10.46
N ASN A 89 10.68 11.54 -11.60
CA ASN A 89 10.80 10.15 -12.02
C ASN A 89 12.28 9.78 -12.22
N SER A 90 12.60 8.49 -12.32
CA SER A 90 13.93 8.06 -12.76
C SER A 90 14.12 8.30 -14.26
N ASP A 91 15.17 9.02 -14.65
CA ASP A 91 15.68 9.14 -16.01
C ASP A 91 17.13 8.67 -16.08
N ILE A 92 17.60 8.31 -17.28
CA ILE A 92 18.98 7.89 -17.52
C ILE A 92 19.86 9.12 -17.73
N TYR A 93 20.97 9.14 -17.03
CA TYR A 93 22.02 10.14 -17.15
C TYR A 93 23.37 9.46 -17.42
N ILE A 94 24.30 10.21 -18.02
CA ILE A 94 25.70 9.80 -18.16
C ILE A 94 26.66 10.87 -17.64
N ILE A 95 27.80 10.42 -17.13
CA ILE A 95 28.92 11.27 -16.67
C ILE A 95 30.27 10.58 -16.99
N PRO A 96 31.36 11.31 -17.30
CA PRO A 96 32.69 10.72 -17.39
C PRO A 96 33.11 10.05 -16.07
N ILE A 97 33.87 8.96 -16.12
CA ILE A 97 34.33 8.24 -14.92
C ILE A 97 35.20 9.12 -13.99
N GLU A 98 35.87 10.13 -14.56
CA GLU A 98 36.67 11.11 -13.82
C GLU A 98 35.84 12.24 -13.20
N GLY A 99 34.53 12.29 -13.47
CA GLY A 99 33.64 13.41 -13.13
C GLY A 99 33.56 14.45 -14.25
N GLY A 100 32.67 15.42 -14.10
CA GLY A 100 32.42 16.47 -15.08
C GLY A 100 30.93 16.71 -15.31
N ASP A 101 30.57 17.17 -16.51
CA ASP A 101 29.19 17.49 -16.86
C ASP A 101 28.32 16.24 -16.95
N VAL A 102 27.17 16.29 -16.27
CA VAL A 102 26.11 15.27 -16.34
C VAL A 102 25.22 15.56 -17.55
N LYS A 103 24.94 14.53 -18.35
CA LYS A 103 24.04 14.62 -19.50
C LYS A 103 22.84 13.70 -19.35
N GLN A 104 21.63 14.26 -19.47
CA GLN A 104 20.38 13.48 -19.55
C GLN A 104 20.25 12.78 -20.91
N ILE A 105 19.78 11.53 -20.89
CA ILE A 105 19.64 10.67 -22.07
C ILE A 105 18.16 10.37 -22.38
N THR A 106 17.33 10.10 -21.37
CA THR A 106 15.89 9.82 -21.54
C THR A 106 15.04 10.99 -21.08
N PHE A 107 13.83 11.10 -21.63
CA PHE A 107 12.88 12.18 -21.35
C PHE A 107 11.46 11.62 -21.29
N HIS A 108 11.09 11.00 -20.19
CA HIS A 108 9.75 10.44 -20.02
C HIS A 108 9.39 10.32 -18.54
N SER A 109 8.16 10.63 -18.13
CA SER A 109 7.75 10.57 -16.72
C SER A 109 7.44 9.17 -16.17
N ALA A 110 8.00 8.13 -16.78
CA ALA A 110 8.02 6.78 -16.24
C ALA A 110 9.41 6.55 -15.64
N ASN A 111 9.55 5.58 -14.73
CA ASN A 111 10.88 5.24 -14.24
C ASN A 111 11.66 4.51 -15.34
N ASP A 112 12.80 5.06 -15.71
CA ASP A 112 13.83 4.45 -16.55
C ASP A 112 15.02 4.07 -15.65
N ASP A 113 15.16 2.78 -15.36
CA ASP A 113 16.14 2.22 -14.42
C ASP A 113 17.29 1.51 -15.16
N VAL A 114 18.53 1.99 -15.03
CA VAL A 114 19.69 1.45 -15.76
C VAL A 114 19.97 0.00 -15.35
N GLU A 115 20.15 -0.87 -16.35
CA GLU A 115 20.48 -2.28 -16.14
C GLU A 115 21.94 -2.58 -16.48
N ASN A 116 22.36 -2.25 -17.72
CA ASN A 116 23.68 -2.61 -18.24
C ASN A 116 24.09 -1.78 -19.48
N TRP A 117 25.34 -1.94 -19.92
CA TRP A 117 25.86 -1.41 -21.19
C TRP A 117 25.96 -2.52 -22.24
N SER A 118 25.86 -2.16 -23.52
CA SER A 118 26.33 -3.03 -24.61
C SER A 118 27.86 -3.14 -24.61
N TRP A 119 28.39 -4.26 -25.09
CA TRP A 119 29.84 -4.53 -25.09
C TRP A 119 30.67 -3.55 -25.94
N ASP A 120 30.03 -2.89 -26.91
CA ASP A 120 30.65 -1.84 -27.74
C ASP A 120 30.58 -0.43 -27.13
N SER A 121 30.03 -0.29 -25.91
CA SER A 121 29.83 0.97 -25.18
C SER A 121 28.93 1.99 -25.89
N LYS A 122 28.10 1.57 -26.86
CA LYS A 122 27.23 2.47 -27.63
C LYS A 122 25.78 2.52 -27.14
N TRP A 123 25.33 1.49 -26.43
CA TRP A 123 23.95 1.37 -25.97
C TRP A 123 23.89 1.15 -24.46
N ILE A 124 22.82 1.67 -23.86
CA ILE A 124 22.48 1.48 -22.46
C ILE A 124 21.16 0.70 -22.44
N TYR A 125 21.15 -0.44 -21.76
CA TYR A 125 19.94 -1.22 -21.44
C TYR A 125 19.34 -0.69 -20.13
N PHE A 126 18.01 -0.56 -20.11
CA PHE A 126 17.29 -0.05 -18.94
C PHE A 126 15.88 -0.64 -18.87
N ASN A 127 15.39 -0.86 -17.65
CA ASN A 127 14.00 -1.23 -17.42
C ASN A 127 13.11 0.01 -17.45
N THR A 128 11.91 -0.09 -18.04
CA THR A 128 10.98 1.03 -18.08
C THR A 128 9.51 0.68 -17.93
N GLY A 129 8.81 1.53 -17.18
CA GLY A 129 7.36 1.47 -16.96
C GLY A 129 6.50 2.08 -18.07
N ARG A 130 7.08 2.57 -19.19
CA ARG A 130 6.35 3.22 -20.30
C ARG A 130 5.16 2.43 -20.86
N VAL A 131 5.21 1.09 -20.79
CA VAL A 131 4.15 0.20 -21.29
C VAL A 131 3.66 -0.77 -20.21
N ASN A 132 4.51 -1.70 -19.76
CA ASN A 132 4.14 -2.72 -18.77
C ASN A 132 5.36 -3.26 -17.96
N GLY A 133 6.46 -2.50 -17.89
CA GLY A 133 7.71 -2.95 -17.28
C GLY A 133 8.47 -3.94 -18.18
N SER A 134 9.45 -3.46 -18.95
CA SER A 134 10.34 -4.32 -19.75
C SER A 134 11.63 -3.57 -20.09
N THR A 135 12.71 -4.29 -20.41
CA THR A 135 13.96 -3.71 -20.89
C THR A 135 13.82 -3.08 -22.27
N TRP A 136 14.30 -1.84 -22.36
CA TRP A 136 14.53 -1.07 -23.57
C TRP A 136 16.03 -0.77 -23.68
N ARG A 137 16.45 -0.21 -24.82
CA ARG A 137 17.79 0.34 -24.96
C ARG A 137 17.77 1.74 -25.58
N VAL A 138 18.79 2.52 -25.27
CA VAL A 138 18.97 3.88 -25.80
C VAL A 138 20.45 4.10 -26.19
N PRO A 139 20.74 4.86 -27.26
CA PRO A 139 22.11 5.21 -27.59
C PRO A 139 22.75 6.07 -26.49
N ALA A 140 23.99 5.74 -26.10
CA ALA A 140 24.74 6.51 -25.10
C ALA A 140 25.03 7.96 -25.56
N ALA A 141 25.07 8.19 -26.88
CA ALA A 141 25.20 9.54 -27.44
C ALA A 141 23.92 10.40 -27.29
N GLY A 142 22.80 9.82 -26.84
CA GLY A 142 21.47 10.42 -26.89
C GLY A 142 20.72 10.00 -28.17
N GLY A 143 19.39 9.97 -28.09
CA GLY A 143 18.52 9.50 -29.16
C GLY A 143 17.20 8.95 -28.61
N ASN A 144 16.35 8.41 -29.49
CA ASN A 144 15.09 7.83 -29.07
C ASN A 144 15.31 6.42 -28.50
N PRO A 145 14.74 6.09 -27.34
CA PRO A 145 14.78 4.74 -26.82
C PRO A 145 13.95 3.75 -27.64
N GLU A 146 14.38 2.49 -27.68
CA GLU A 146 13.70 1.42 -28.41
C GLU A 146 13.46 0.18 -27.54
N PRO A 147 12.29 -0.47 -27.66
CA PRO A 147 11.98 -1.70 -26.92
C PRO A 147 12.78 -2.88 -27.48
N ILE A 148 13.26 -3.76 -26.59
CA ILE A 148 13.86 -5.05 -27.00
C ILE A 148 12.77 -6.04 -27.45
N VAL A 149 11.62 -6.02 -26.75
CA VAL A 149 10.44 -6.81 -27.06
C VAL A 149 9.20 -5.91 -27.05
N THR A 150 8.28 -6.15 -27.97
CA THR A 150 7.06 -5.33 -28.14
C THR A 150 5.79 -5.98 -27.58
N GLN A 151 5.85 -7.27 -27.24
CA GLN A 151 4.73 -8.03 -26.69
C GLN A 151 4.42 -7.59 -25.26
N TYR A 152 3.15 -7.26 -25.00
CA TYR A 152 2.73 -6.58 -23.76
C TYR A 152 3.08 -7.31 -22.46
N PHE A 153 3.02 -8.65 -22.46
CA PHE A 153 3.30 -9.48 -21.27
C PHE A 153 4.71 -10.10 -21.25
N ASN A 154 5.59 -9.75 -22.19
CA ASN A 154 7.02 -10.07 -22.07
C ASN A 154 7.71 -8.97 -21.28
N ARG A 155 7.92 -9.22 -19.98
CA ARG A 155 8.45 -8.25 -19.00
C ARG A 155 9.91 -8.51 -18.68
N ILE A 156 10.73 -8.71 -19.71
CA ILE A 156 12.15 -9.02 -19.50
C ILE A 156 12.84 -7.86 -18.76
N HIS A 157 13.76 -8.19 -17.86
CA HIS A 157 14.55 -7.25 -17.05
C HIS A 157 15.83 -7.93 -16.53
N ASN A 158 16.66 -7.14 -15.84
CA ASN A 158 18.02 -7.54 -15.44
C ASN A 158 18.87 -8.00 -16.64
N VAL A 159 18.76 -7.32 -17.79
CA VAL A 159 19.39 -7.80 -19.02
C VAL A 159 20.92 -7.72 -18.95
N ALA A 160 21.58 -8.82 -19.33
CA ALA A 160 23.02 -8.88 -19.56
C ALA A 160 23.32 -9.49 -20.95
N GLU A 161 24.02 -8.76 -21.81
CA GLU A 161 24.42 -9.25 -23.13
C GLU A 161 25.64 -10.17 -23.00
N HIS A 162 25.65 -11.30 -23.70
CA HIS A 162 26.82 -12.18 -23.79
C HIS A 162 27.79 -11.68 -24.88
N PRO A 163 29.08 -11.41 -24.55
CA PRO A 163 30.01 -10.67 -25.40
C PRO A 163 30.34 -11.33 -26.74
N LYS A 164 30.24 -12.66 -26.79
CA LYS A 164 30.67 -13.46 -27.95
C LYS A 164 29.52 -13.87 -28.85
N THR A 165 28.29 -13.99 -28.31
CA THR A 165 27.13 -14.53 -29.03
C THR A 165 26.05 -13.47 -29.29
N GLY A 166 26.04 -12.37 -28.54
CA GLY A 166 24.97 -11.36 -28.59
C GLY A 166 23.64 -11.85 -28.01
N GLU A 167 23.67 -12.94 -27.26
CA GLU A 167 22.53 -13.48 -26.52
C GLU A 167 22.24 -12.59 -25.30
N LEU A 168 20.96 -12.32 -25.03
CA LEU A 168 20.53 -11.51 -23.89
C LEU A 168 20.07 -12.44 -22.77
N PHE A 169 20.77 -12.46 -21.65
CA PHE A 169 20.33 -13.10 -20.41
C PHE A 169 19.37 -12.17 -19.68
N PHE A 170 18.29 -12.70 -19.10
CA PHE A 170 17.27 -11.91 -18.42
C PHE A 170 16.50 -12.72 -17.37
N ASN A 171 15.79 -12.00 -16.51
CA ASN A 171 14.64 -12.52 -15.77
C ASN A 171 13.35 -11.87 -16.31
N ASP A 172 12.18 -12.45 -16.02
CA ASP A 172 10.88 -11.94 -16.50
C ASP A 172 9.75 -11.99 -15.45
N THR A 173 10.10 -12.20 -14.18
CA THR A 173 9.17 -12.24 -13.04
C THR A 173 9.43 -11.07 -12.08
N TRP A 174 8.41 -10.51 -11.44
CA TRP A 174 8.66 -9.47 -10.43
C TRP A 174 9.34 -10.00 -9.16
N GLU A 175 9.41 -11.32 -8.99
CA GLU A 175 10.16 -11.99 -7.91
C GLU A 175 11.70 -11.79 -8.03
N SER A 176 12.19 -11.33 -9.19
CA SER A 176 13.58 -10.87 -9.42
C SER A 176 13.77 -9.35 -9.50
N SER A 177 12.71 -8.58 -9.28
CA SER A 177 12.76 -7.11 -9.27
C SER A 177 12.04 -6.56 -8.03
N SER A 178 10.77 -6.13 -8.14
CA SER A 178 10.06 -5.47 -7.03
C SER A 178 9.81 -6.37 -5.82
N MET A 179 9.80 -7.70 -6.01
CA MET A 179 9.62 -8.72 -4.95
C MET A 179 10.90 -9.50 -4.64
N ALA A 180 12.08 -9.02 -5.06
CA ALA A 180 13.34 -9.68 -4.73
C ALA A 180 13.61 -9.77 -3.21
N HIS A 181 12.95 -8.92 -2.40
CA HIS A 181 13.02 -8.94 -0.95
C HIS A 181 12.20 -10.06 -0.28
N ARG A 182 11.12 -10.54 -0.90
CA ARG A 182 10.30 -11.66 -0.40
C ARG A 182 11.12 -12.95 -0.51
N LYS A 183 11.76 -13.39 0.57
CA LYS A 183 12.64 -14.57 0.51
C LYS A 183 11.81 -15.85 0.55
N GLY A 184 12.33 -16.92 -0.03
CA GLY A 184 11.73 -18.25 0.09
C GLY A 184 10.44 -18.47 -0.70
N TYR A 185 10.08 -17.57 -1.62
CA TYR A 185 8.99 -17.80 -2.57
C TYR A 185 9.26 -19.07 -3.40
N LYS A 186 8.24 -19.92 -3.55
CA LYS A 186 8.32 -21.20 -4.27
C LYS A 186 7.06 -21.44 -5.08
N GLY A 187 6.89 -20.74 -6.19
CA GLY A 187 5.75 -20.91 -7.08
C GLY A 187 6.15 -20.94 -8.55
N GLU A 188 5.16 -21.07 -9.44
CA GLU A 188 5.39 -21.10 -10.89
C GLU A 188 5.97 -19.77 -11.44
N PHE A 189 5.85 -18.68 -10.67
CA PHE A 189 6.39 -17.36 -11.02
C PHE A 189 7.80 -17.10 -10.45
N ASN A 190 8.54 -18.16 -10.12
CA ASN A 190 9.92 -18.06 -9.67
C ASN A 190 10.83 -17.49 -10.76
N PRO A 191 11.84 -16.67 -10.41
CA PRO A 191 12.81 -16.19 -11.38
C PRO A 191 13.84 -17.27 -11.72
N GLU A 192 14.19 -17.32 -13.00
CA GLU A 192 15.10 -18.32 -13.57
C GLU A 192 16.18 -17.61 -14.40
N ILE A 193 17.35 -18.22 -14.55
CA ILE A 193 18.36 -17.76 -15.50
C ILE A 193 18.01 -18.32 -16.88
N GLN A 194 17.66 -17.42 -17.78
CA GLN A 194 17.26 -17.73 -19.15
C GLN A 194 17.79 -16.66 -20.10
N SER A 195 17.69 -16.94 -21.40
CA SER A 195 18.21 -16.07 -22.43
C SER A 195 17.48 -16.18 -23.76
N TRP A 196 17.66 -15.15 -24.58
CA TRP A 196 17.18 -15.11 -25.95
C TRP A 196 18.15 -14.35 -26.85
N ASN A 197 18.41 -14.89 -28.03
CA ASN A 197 19.21 -14.22 -29.04
C ASN A 197 18.31 -13.51 -30.08
N PRO A 198 18.28 -12.17 -30.12
CA PRO A 198 17.42 -11.44 -31.05
C PRO A 198 17.74 -11.66 -32.54
N LYS A 199 18.96 -12.12 -32.86
CA LYS A 199 19.40 -12.34 -34.25
C LYS A 199 19.02 -13.73 -34.76
N THR A 200 19.12 -14.76 -33.91
CA THR A 200 18.85 -16.16 -34.29
C THR A 200 17.48 -16.65 -33.83
N ASN A 201 16.83 -15.89 -32.94
CA ASN A 201 15.59 -16.25 -32.25
C ASN A 201 15.72 -17.51 -31.36
N GLU A 202 16.94 -17.90 -31.00
CA GLU A 202 17.21 -19.02 -30.09
C GLU A 202 16.89 -18.61 -28.64
N TYR A 203 16.13 -19.43 -27.93
CA TYR A 203 15.81 -19.26 -26.50
C TYR A 203 16.38 -20.42 -25.69
N LYS A 204 16.96 -20.12 -24.51
CA LYS A 204 17.52 -21.12 -23.61
C LYS A 204 17.12 -20.83 -22.16
N LYS A 205 16.85 -21.90 -21.43
CA LYS A 205 16.68 -21.90 -19.97
C LYS A 205 17.87 -22.64 -19.36
N TYR A 206 18.56 -22.00 -18.42
CA TYR A 206 19.79 -22.52 -17.81
C TYR A 206 19.58 -23.07 -16.41
N THR A 207 18.55 -22.61 -15.69
CA THR A 207 18.21 -23.11 -14.36
C THR A 207 16.74 -23.51 -14.29
N ASP A 208 16.43 -24.54 -13.48
CA ASP A 208 15.09 -25.12 -13.28
C ASP A 208 14.75 -25.30 -11.80
N TYR A 209 15.55 -24.71 -10.91
CA TYR A 209 15.35 -24.77 -9.48
C TYR A 209 14.07 -24.01 -9.07
N LEU A 210 13.22 -24.66 -8.27
CA LEU A 210 12.01 -24.05 -7.70
C LEU A 210 12.38 -23.17 -6.48
N GLY A 211 12.99 -22.04 -6.77
CA GLY A 211 13.29 -20.92 -5.87
C GLY A 211 13.80 -19.75 -6.69
N LYS A 212 14.67 -18.93 -6.15
CA LYS A 212 15.06 -17.68 -6.82
C LYS A 212 16.46 -17.73 -7.42
N ASP A 213 16.57 -17.73 -8.75
CA ASP A 213 17.81 -17.47 -9.48
C ASP A 213 17.69 -16.17 -10.30
N MET A 214 18.52 -15.16 -9.98
CA MET A 214 18.34 -13.81 -10.53
C MET A 214 19.63 -12.99 -10.62
N TRP A 215 19.53 -11.82 -11.25
CA TRP A 215 20.60 -10.81 -11.38
C TRP A 215 21.85 -11.34 -12.07
N ALA A 216 21.68 -11.85 -13.30
CA ALA A 216 22.81 -12.28 -14.12
C ALA A 216 23.77 -11.12 -14.42
N THR A 217 25.07 -11.39 -14.33
CA THR A 217 26.16 -10.50 -14.75
C THR A 217 27.23 -11.33 -15.46
N ILE A 218 27.86 -10.77 -16.50
CA ILE A 218 28.69 -11.54 -17.45
C ILE A 218 30.01 -10.82 -17.69
N ASP A 219 31.13 -11.56 -17.62
CA ASP A 219 32.47 -11.02 -17.93
C ASP A 219 32.80 -11.10 -19.44
N ARG A 220 33.95 -10.54 -19.84
CA ARG A 220 34.40 -10.52 -21.25
C ARG A 220 34.57 -11.93 -21.84
N ASP A 221 34.83 -12.93 -20.99
CA ASP A 221 35.01 -14.31 -21.41
C ASP A 221 33.69 -15.06 -21.57
N GLY A 222 32.58 -14.49 -21.10
CA GLY A 222 31.25 -15.07 -21.19
C GLY A 222 30.87 -15.90 -19.96
N VAL A 223 31.60 -15.77 -18.85
CA VAL A 223 31.23 -16.44 -17.59
C VAL A 223 30.03 -15.73 -16.99
N VAL A 224 28.97 -16.48 -16.73
CA VAL A 224 27.72 -15.96 -16.15
C VAL A 224 27.75 -16.15 -14.63
N TYR A 225 27.63 -15.05 -13.90
CA TYR A 225 27.46 -15.02 -12.45
C TYR A 225 26.02 -14.57 -12.12
N PHE A 226 25.47 -15.06 -11.01
CA PHE A 226 24.11 -14.73 -10.56
C PHE A 226 23.95 -15.04 -9.07
N VAL A 227 22.78 -14.78 -8.48
CA VAL A 227 22.47 -15.21 -7.10
C VAL A 227 21.44 -16.33 -7.08
N SER A 228 21.56 -17.22 -6.10
CA SER A 228 20.59 -18.29 -5.83
C SER A 228 20.33 -18.45 -4.34
N ASP A 229 19.09 -18.76 -3.95
CA ASP A 229 18.73 -19.14 -2.56
C ASP A 229 18.78 -20.66 -2.28
N GLN A 230 19.16 -21.49 -3.27
CA GLN A 230 19.08 -22.95 -3.18
C GLN A 230 19.87 -23.59 -2.02
N LYS A 231 20.98 -22.97 -1.60
CA LYS A 231 21.95 -23.61 -0.68
C LYS A 231 21.50 -23.59 0.78
N ASN A 232 20.96 -22.48 1.27
CA ASN A 232 20.59 -22.27 2.68
C ASN A 232 19.40 -21.31 2.84
N GLY A 233 18.62 -21.07 1.79
CA GLY A 233 17.52 -20.09 1.79
C GLY A 233 17.97 -18.62 1.76
N GLN A 234 19.28 -18.36 1.71
CA GLN A 234 19.85 -17.02 1.57
C GLN A 234 20.49 -16.87 0.18
N TYR A 235 20.36 -15.68 -0.41
CA TYR A 235 20.96 -15.38 -1.70
C TYR A 235 22.48 -15.44 -1.60
N ASN A 236 23.08 -16.35 -2.35
CA ASN A 236 24.51 -16.56 -2.42
C ASN A 236 25.01 -16.45 -3.86
N LEU A 237 26.25 -15.97 -4.02
CA LEU A 237 26.86 -15.80 -5.34
C LEU A 237 27.11 -17.18 -5.96
N CYS A 238 26.71 -17.31 -7.21
CA CYS A 238 26.87 -18.49 -8.04
C CYS A 238 27.52 -18.13 -9.36
N LYS A 239 28.08 -19.14 -10.03
CA LYS A 239 28.40 -19.09 -11.45
C LYS A 239 27.77 -20.26 -12.19
N LEU A 240 27.50 -20.07 -13.47
CA LEU A 240 27.10 -21.13 -14.38
C LEU A 240 28.37 -21.85 -14.89
N ASP A 241 28.53 -23.11 -14.55
CA ASP A 241 29.68 -23.95 -14.88
C ASP A 241 29.20 -25.17 -15.68
N ASN A 242 29.45 -25.19 -16.99
CA ASN A 242 28.97 -26.22 -17.93
C ASN A 242 27.46 -26.51 -17.81
N GLY A 243 26.64 -25.45 -17.73
CA GLY A 243 25.18 -25.56 -17.60
C GLY A 243 24.70 -26.00 -16.21
N LYS A 244 25.57 -26.00 -15.19
CA LYS A 244 25.20 -26.29 -13.80
C LYS A 244 25.54 -25.13 -12.87
N THR A 245 24.75 -24.95 -11.82
CA THR A 245 25.00 -23.95 -10.77
C THR A 245 26.17 -24.38 -9.88
N ARG A 246 27.21 -23.54 -9.76
CA ARG A 246 28.27 -23.66 -8.77
C ARG A 246 28.25 -22.48 -7.81
N PHE A 247 28.04 -22.76 -6.53
CA PHE A 247 28.12 -21.76 -5.45
C PHE A 247 29.55 -21.30 -5.22
N LEU A 248 29.74 -19.99 -5.13
CA LEU A 248 31.01 -19.32 -4.83
C LEU A 248 31.05 -18.80 -3.39
N THR A 249 29.89 -18.61 -2.76
CA THR A 249 29.78 -18.18 -1.36
C THR A 249 28.91 -19.12 -0.52
N ASN A 250 28.93 -18.90 0.80
CA ASN A 250 28.08 -19.59 1.77
C ASN A 250 27.82 -18.68 2.98
N PHE A 251 27.17 -17.54 2.73
CA PHE A 251 26.80 -16.60 3.77
C PHE A 251 25.46 -16.97 4.40
N ASP A 252 25.35 -16.70 5.70
CA ASP A 252 24.13 -16.90 6.49
C ASP A 252 23.15 -15.71 6.37
N THR A 253 23.53 -14.67 5.62
CA THR A 253 22.64 -13.57 5.22
C THR A 253 22.75 -13.34 3.70
N SER A 254 21.61 -12.99 3.07
CA SER A 254 21.52 -12.76 1.63
C SER A 254 22.43 -11.63 1.13
N ILE A 255 23.14 -11.89 0.02
CA ILE A 255 23.78 -10.84 -0.78
C ILE A 255 22.79 -10.19 -1.75
N ARG A 256 23.14 -9.04 -2.32
CA ARG A 256 22.32 -8.35 -3.33
C ARG A 256 23.14 -7.76 -4.47
N ARG A 257 22.50 -7.68 -5.64
CA ARG A 257 22.96 -6.94 -6.83
C ARG A 257 24.44 -7.22 -7.19
N PRO A 258 24.82 -8.47 -7.47
CA PRO A 258 26.18 -8.77 -7.87
C PRO A 258 26.52 -8.13 -9.22
N PHE A 259 27.77 -7.71 -9.39
CA PHE A 259 28.27 -7.19 -10.65
C PHE A 259 29.74 -7.59 -10.87
N VAL A 260 30.05 -8.19 -12.01
CA VAL A 260 31.42 -8.63 -12.34
C VAL A 260 32.20 -7.54 -13.06
N SER A 261 33.52 -7.43 -12.79
CA SER A 261 34.41 -6.59 -13.58
C SER A 261 34.51 -7.12 -15.01
N THR A 262 34.74 -6.23 -15.98
CA THR A 262 34.85 -6.64 -17.40
C THR A 262 35.92 -7.71 -17.61
N ASP A 263 37.06 -7.62 -16.94
CA ASP A 263 38.14 -8.61 -17.02
C ASP A 263 37.87 -9.93 -16.27
N GLY A 264 36.73 -10.06 -15.59
CA GLY A 264 36.36 -11.27 -14.85
C GLY A 264 37.18 -11.52 -13.58
N SER A 265 38.00 -10.56 -13.14
CA SER A 265 38.87 -10.75 -11.97
C SER A 265 38.12 -10.67 -10.63
N LYS A 266 37.03 -9.91 -10.57
CA LYS A 266 36.30 -9.62 -9.32
C LYS A 266 34.79 -9.53 -9.54
N VAL A 267 34.02 -9.93 -8.52
CA VAL A 267 32.57 -9.70 -8.45
C VAL A 267 32.26 -8.89 -7.20
N ILE A 268 31.62 -7.73 -7.34
CA ILE A 268 31.17 -6.91 -6.21
C ILE A 268 29.69 -7.19 -5.91
N PHE A 269 29.28 -7.12 -4.65
CA PHE A 269 27.90 -7.24 -4.22
C PHE A 269 27.66 -6.53 -2.88
N GLU A 270 26.39 -6.28 -2.57
CA GLU A 270 25.96 -5.79 -1.27
C GLU A 270 25.76 -6.97 -0.31
N LYS A 271 26.16 -6.82 0.95
CA LYS A 271 25.83 -7.72 2.05
C LYS A 271 25.77 -6.92 3.34
N ASP A 272 24.70 -7.10 4.11
CA ASP A 272 24.48 -6.40 5.39
C ASP A 272 24.64 -4.86 5.26
N TYR A 273 24.12 -4.31 4.15
CA TYR A 273 24.20 -2.90 3.79
C TYR A 273 25.63 -2.36 3.56
N GLN A 274 26.61 -3.24 3.35
CA GLN A 274 27.99 -2.90 3.02
C GLN A 274 28.43 -3.58 1.72
N LEU A 275 29.58 -3.15 1.18
CA LEU A 275 30.12 -3.71 -0.06
C LEU A 275 31.13 -4.83 0.21
N TYR A 276 30.99 -5.92 -0.53
CA TYR A 276 31.89 -7.06 -0.50
C TYR A 276 32.37 -7.36 -1.90
N VAL A 277 33.60 -7.86 -2.01
CA VAL A 277 34.20 -8.28 -3.27
C VAL A 277 34.59 -9.75 -3.17
N TYR A 278 34.18 -10.54 -4.15
CA TYR A 278 34.69 -11.87 -4.41
C TYR A 278 35.81 -11.79 -5.45
N ASP A 279 37.01 -12.23 -5.08
CA ASP A 279 38.18 -12.33 -5.96
C ASP A 279 38.18 -13.71 -6.64
N VAL A 280 38.03 -13.71 -7.96
CA VAL A 280 37.80 -14.93 -8.75
C VAL A 280 39.02 -15.84 -8.74
N LYS A 281 40.23 -15.25 -8.70
CA LYS A 281 41.49 -16.01 -8.73
C LYS A 281 41.75 -16.75 -7.42
N SER A 282 41.48 -16.10 -6.29
CA SER A 282 41.72 -16.67 -4.96
C SER A 282 40.54 -17.46 -4.39
N ASP A 283 39.37 -17.39 -5.01
CA ASP A 283 38.12 -18.04 -4.58
C ASP A 283 37.72 -17.59 -3.16
N LYS A 284 37.81 -16.27 -2.92
CA LYS A 284 37.56 -15.66 -1.59
C LYS A 284 36.76 -14.38 -1.68
N SER A 285 35.89 -14.19 -0.71
CA SER A 285 35.19 -12.92 -0.48
C SER A 285 35.78 -12.14 0.68
N SER A 286 35.82 -10.82 0.55
CA SER A 286 36.24 -9.89 1.61
C SER A 286 35.37 -8.63 1.61
N LYS A 287 35.12 -8.08 2.81
CA LYS A 287 34.50 -6.77 2.97
C LYS A 287 35.40 -5.69 2.36
N LEU A 288 34.81 -4.77 1.61
CA LEU A 288 35.51 -3.60 1.11
C LEU A 288 35.44 -2.49 2.17
N ASN A 289 36.58 -2.14 2.76
CA ASN A 289 36.65 -1.12 3.81
C ASN A 289 36.56 0.28 3.21
N ILE A 290 35.35 0.81 3.07
CA ILE A 290 35.11 2.13 2.48
C ILE A 290 35.28 3.24 3.54
N GLY A 291 36.13 4.22 3.23
CA GLY A 291 36.30 5.44 4.01
C GLY A 291 35.56 6.62 3.38
N ILE A 292 34.62 7.22 4.10
CA ILE A 292 33.82 8.37 3.66
C ILE A 292 34.06 9.56 4.59
N VAL A 293 34.22 10.74 4.00
CA VAL A 293 34.16 12.03 4.70
C VAL A 293 32.79 12.65 4.42
N ARG A 294 31.98 12.86 5.46
CA ARG A 294 30.59 13.31 5.33
C ARG A 294 30.14 14.21 6.47
N ASN A 295 28.97 14.82 6.28
CA ASN A 295 28.22 15.55 7.30
C ASN A 295 26.85 14.87 7.51
N ASN A 296 26.67 14.13 8.60
CA ASN A 296 25.40 13.45 8.87
C ASN A 296 24.35 14.45 9.39
N LEU A 297 23.23 14.57 8.66
CA LEU A 297 22.15 15.49 8.98
C LEU A 297 20.89 14.81 9.52
N LEU A 298 20.76 13.48 9.44
CA LEU A 298 19.54 12.77 9.89
C LEU A 298 19.19 13.02 11.37
N PRO A 299 20.15 13.05 12.32
CA PRO A 299 19.86 13.32 13.73
C PRO A 299 19.56 14.79 14.04
N LYS A 300 19.44 15.66 13.03
CA LYS A 300 19.10 17.07 13.24
C LYS A 300 17.59 17.21 13.36
N GLU A 301 17.18 18.05 14.30
CA GLU A 301 15.78 18.40 14.48
C GLU A 301 15.20 19.13 13.26
N LEU A 302 14.03 18.69 12.82
CA LEU A 302 13.22 19.37 11.82
C LEU A 302 12.06 20.10 12.48
N SER A 303 11.69 21.26 11.94
CA SER A 303 10.53 22.03 12.39
C SER A 303 9.27 21.56 11.67
N TYR A 304 8.24 21.27 12.45
CA TYR A 304 6.90 20.91 12.00
C TYR A 304 5.87 21.92 12.50
N ASN A 305 4.67 21.86 11.93
CA ASN A 305 3.54 22.69 12.35
C ASN A 305 2.30 21.83 12.57
N ILE A 306 1.52 22.17 13.59
CA ILE A 306 0.28 21.44 13.94
C ILE A 306 -0.89 21.70 12.98
N THR A 307 -0.79 22.73 12.12
CA THR A 307 -1.89 23.15 11.25
C THR A 307 -2.25 22.03 10.29
N GLY A 308 -3.48 21.50 10.39
CA GLY A 308 -3.98 20.45 9.52
C GLY A 308 -3.38 19.06 9.81
N THR A 309 -2.76 18.86 10.98
CA THR A 309 -2.09 17.61 11.35
C THR A 309 -2.52 17.05 12.72
N ILE A 310 -3.60 17.58 13.30
CA ILE A 310 -4.17 17.06 14.56
C ILE A 310 -4.83 15.70 14.28
N SER A 311 -4.45 14.64 14.99
CA SER A 311 -4.95 13.28 14.78
C SER A 311 -5.95 12.82 15.84
N ASP A 312 -5.91 13.39 17.04
CA ASP A 312 -6.83 13.09 18.14
C ASP A 312 -6.95 14.30 19.08
N PHE A 313 -8.06 14.42 19.82
CA PHE A 313 -8.24 15.49 20.81
C PHE A 313 -9.32 15.17 21.85
N ASP A 314 -9.21 15.79 23.02
CA ASP A 314 -10.27 15.86 24.03
C ASP A 314 -10.33 17.26 24.66
N VAL A 315 -11.50 17.62 25.19
CA VAL A 315 -11.76 18.91 25.81
C VAL A 315 -11.94 18.72 27.31
N SER A 316 -11.26 19.56 28.11
CA SER A 316 -11.34 19.48 29.57
C SER A 316 -12.79 19.65 30.05
N PRO A 317 -13.23 18.95 31.11
CA PRO A 317 -14.61 19.05 31.62
C PRO A 317 -15.10 20.47 31.94
N ASP A 318 -14.20 21.37 32.35
CA ASP A 318 -14.49 22.79 32.60
C ASP A 318 -14.67 23.64 31.33
N ASN A 319 -14.51 23.03 30.15
CA ASN A 319 -14.59 23.62 28.82
C ASN A 319 -13.62 24.80 28.59
N LYS A 320 -12.44 24.79 29.26
CA LYS A 320 -11.44 25.86 29.13
C LYS A 320 -10.20 25.48 28.34
N LYS A 321 -9.95 24.18 28.13
CA LYS A 321 -8.70 23.66 27.56
C LYS A 321 -8.98 22.54 26.56
N ILE A 322 -8.10 22.44 25.58
CA ILE A 322 -8.07 21.36 24.59
C ILE A 322 -6.76 20.62 24.79
N ALA A 323 -6.80 19.30 24.92
CA ALA A 323 -5.63 18.45 24.76
C ALA A 323 -5.73 17.78 23.39
N PHE A 324 -4.63 17.69 22.66
CA PHE A 324 -4.64 17.14 21.32
C PHE A 324 -3.32 16.48 20.94
N VAL A 325 -3.40 15.59 19.96
CA VAL A 325 -2.27 14.86 19.40
C VAL A 325 -1.96 15.41 18.02
N SER A 326 -0.70 15.70 17.74
CA SER A 326 -0.22 16.05 16.40
C SER A 326 1.12 15.37 16.16
N ARG A 327 1.23 14.62 15.05
CA ARG A 327 2.42 13.81 14.71
C ARG A 327 2.95 12.98 15.90
N GLY A 328 2.03 12.33 16.62
CA GLY A 328 2.35 11.48 17.78
C GLY A 328 2.79 12.22 19.04
N ASP A 329 2.84 13.56 19.03
CA ASP A 329 3.14 14.37 20.22
C ASP A 329 1.88 14.91 20.89
N LEU A 330 1.99 15.15 22.20
CA LEU A 330 0.90 15.62 23.05
C LEU A 330 0.99 17.13 23.27
N PHE A 331 -0.12 17.83 23.10
CA PHE A 331 -0.22 19.28 23.26
C PHE A 331 -1.43 19.67 24.12
N VAL A 332 -1.34 20.83 24.76
CA VAL A 332 -2.46 21.46 25.46
C VAL A 332 -2.60 22.92 25.01
N SER A 333 -3.84 23.34 24.79
CA SER A 333 -4.23 24.71 24.45
C SER A 333 -5.33 25.23 25.38
N ASP A 334 -5.53 26.54 25.43
CA ASP A 334 -6.83 27.10 25.81
C ASP A 334 -7.92 26.77 24.76
N ILE A 335 -9.18 26.92 25.15
CA ILE A 335 -10.34 26.53 24.32
C ILE A 335 -10.44 27.30 23.00
N GLU A 336 -9.83 28.48 22.90
CA GLU A 336 -9.81 29.31 21.69
C GLU A 336 -8.61 29.00 20.76
N GLY A 337 -7.73 28.06 21.12
CA GLY A 337 -6.59 27.66 20.29
C GLY A 337 -5.38 28.60 20.29
N LYS A 338 -5.34 29.59 21.20
CA LYS A 338 -4.37 30.70 21.18
C LYS A 338 -3.10 30.41 21.98
N PHE A 339 -3.19 29.64 23.05
CA PHE A 339 -2.08 29.41 24.00
C PHE A 339 -1.68 27.94 24.01
N ILE A 340 -0.87 27.55 23.03
CA ILE A 340 -0.49 26.16 22.80
C ILE A 340 0.87 25.85 23.44
N ARG A 341 0.96 24.67 24.09
CA ARG A 341 2.20 24.11 24.63
C ARG A 341 2.33 22.64 24.30
N LYS A 342 3.48 22.22 23.76
CA LYS A 342 3.91 20.81 23.71
C LYS A 342 4.19 20.30 25.12
N ILE A 343 3.64 19.13 25.46
CA ILE A 343 3.87 18.45 26.72
C ILE A 343 5.13 17.60 26.58
N ASP A 344 6.14 17.90 27.38
CA ASP A 344 7.39 17.13 27.42
C ASP A 344 7.15 15.80 28.17
N ARG A 345 7.42 14.69 27.48
CA ARG A 345 7.25 13.33 27.98
C ARG A 345 8.58 12.65 28.30
N ASN A 346 9.71 13.34 28.21
CA ASN A 346 11.07 12.80 28.41
C ASN A 346 11.44 12.44 29.86
N THR A 347 10.49 12.48 30.80
CA THR A 347 10.73 12.20 32.21
C THR A 347 10.64 10.70 32.51
N VAL A 348 11.75 10.00 32.27
CA VAL A 348 12.14 8.71 32.88
C VAL A 348 11.09 7.58 32.79
N VAL A 349 10.74 7.17 31.56
CA VAL A 349 10.20 5.82 31.34
C VAL A 349 11.11 5.11 30.34
N GLU A 350 11.63 3.94 30.71
CA GLU A 350 12.22 3.02 29.74
C GLU A 350 11.14 2.63 28.73
N THR A 351 11.18 3.23 27.54
CA THR A 351 10.17 2.95 26.50
C THR A 351 10.41 1.61 25.80
N HIS A 352 11.61 1.06 25.98
CA HIS A 352 12.05 -0.19 25.40
C HIS A 352 12.81 -1.04 26.42
N ASN A 353 12.54 -2.34 26.40
CA ASN A 353 13.33 -3.34 27.12
C ASN A 353 14.63 -3.69 26.34
N ASP A 354 14.71 -3.33 25.05
CA ASP A 354 15.88 -3.53 24.19
C ASP A 354 16.73 -2.26 24.13
N ALA A 355 18.00 -2.37 24.54
CA ALA A 355 18.95 -1.26 24.54
C ALA A 355 19.25 -0.70 23.14
N SER A 356 19.10 -1.51 22.08
CA SER A 356 19.31 -1.03 20.70
C SER A 356 18.16 -0.19 20.14
N LEU A 357 17.04 -0.11 20.85
CA LEU A 357 15.86 0.68 20.49
C LEU A 357 15.62 1.85 21.46
N GLN A 358 16.58 2.14 22.34
CA GLN A 358 16.45 3.24 23.29
C GLN A 358 16.61 4.61 22.62
N GLY A 359 15.80 5.57 23.08
CA GLY A 359 15.96 7.00 22.82
C GLY A 359 15.22 7.83 23.89
N PRO A 360 14.98 9.13 23.67
CA PRO A 360 14.14 9.98 24.54
C PRO A 360 12.63 9.63 24.53
N SER A 361 11.93 9.45 25.65
CA SER A 361 10.51 9.00 25.61
C SER A 361 9.49 9.90 24.86
N ASP A 362 9.86 11.12 24.45
CA ASP A 362 9.07 11.99 23.58
C ASP A 362 9.04 11.60 22.07
N PHE A 363 9.89 10.65 21.63
CA PHE A 363 9.81 10.14 20.25
C PHE A 363 8.73 9.06 20.09
N GLU A 364 8.23 8.47 21.18
CA GLU A 364 7.11 7.52 21.14
C GLU A 364 5.82 8.16 20.65
N ARG A 365 5.00 7.38 19.94
CA ARG A 365 3.78 7.87 19.30
C ARG A 365 2.59 7.79 20.26
N VAL A 366 2.03 8.95 20.59
CA VAL A 366 0.68 9.06 21.17
C VAL A 366 -0.36 8.84 20.07
N MET A 367 -1.40 8.05 20.36
CA MET A 367 -2.53 7.85 19.45
C MET A 367 -3.82 8.49 19.96
N SER A 368 -4.04 8.47 21.27
CA SER A 368 -5.25 9.04 21.88
C SER A 368 -4.99 9.75 23.21
N VAL A 369 -5.83 10.73 23.53
CA VAL A 369 -5.82 11.47 24.79
C VAL A 369 -7.24 11.70 25.34
N LYS A 370 -7.41 11.59 26.66
CA LYS A 370 -8.63 11.96 27.39
C LYS A 370 -8.28 12.74 28.67
N TRP A 371 -9.13 13.68 29.03
CA TRP A 371 -9.03 14.42 30.30
C TRP A 371 -9.63 13.62 31.46
N LEU A 372 -8.95 13.56 32.61
CA LEU A 372 -9.59 13.12 33.85
C LEU A 372 -10.54 14.20 34.39
N SER A 373 -11.40 13.80 35.33
CA SER A 373 -12.43 14.67 35.93
C SER A 373 -11.88 15.88 36.70
N ASP A 374 -10.59 15.89 37.03
CA ASP A 374 -9.92 16.94 37.79
C ASP A 374 -9.54 18.19 36.95
N ASN A 375 -9.73 18.15 35.63
CA ASN A 375 -9.33 19.19 34.66
C ASN A 375 -7.82 19.48 34.60
N LYS A 376 -7.00 18.58 35.16
CA LYS A 376 -5.54 18.75 35.32
C LYS A 376 -4.74 17.58 34.80
N THR A 377 -5.30 16.38 34.77
CA THR A 377 -4.59 15.16 34.41
C THR A 377 -5.06 14.65 33.06
N LEU A 378 -4.11 14.27 32.22
CA LEU A 378 -4.35 13.61 30.94
C LEU A 378 -4.08 12.12 31.09
N LEU A 379 -5.00 11.29 30.60
CA LEU A 379 -4.78 9.88 30.29
C LEU A 379 -4.56 9.77 28.78
N PHE A 380 -3.50 9.10 28.36
CA PHE A 380 -3.18 8.95 26.94
C PHE A 380 -2.52 7.59 26.71
N ASN A 381 -2.60 7.07 25.49
CA ASN A 381 -1.75 5.94 25.12
C ASN A 381 -0.49 6.41 24.39
N GLN A 382 0.58 5.64 24.48
CA GLN A 382 1.74 5.79 23.60
C GLN A 382 2.39 4.43 23.35
N THR A 383 3.22 4.34 22.32
CA THR A 383 4.01 3.15 22.06
C THR A 383 5.01 2.86 23.18
N TRP A 384 5.15 1.57 23.51
CA TRP A 384 6.09 0.99 24.47
C TRP A 384 6.43 -0.42 23.98
N ASN A 385 7.70 -0.67 23.66
CA ASN A 385 8.14 -1.85 22.89
C ASN A 385 7.30 -2.07 21.61
N GLY A 386 6.93 -0.99 20.92
CA GLY A 386 6.10 -1.02 19.71
C GLY A 386 4.59 -1.15 19.93
N TYR A 387 4.11 -1.50 21.13
CA TYR A 387 2.68 -1.64 21.44
C TYR A 387 2.13 -0.43 22.19
N LEU A 388 0.88 -0.06 21.92
CA LEU A 388 0.19 1.01 22.66
C LEU A 388 -0.10 0.60 24.10
N ASN A 389 0.31 1.43 25.06
CA ASN A 389 0.03 1.28 26.49
C ASN A 389 -0.48 2.59 27.09
N TRP A 390 -1.20 2.53 28.22
CA TRP A 390 -1.79 3.67 28.92
C TRP A 390 -0.83 4.36 29.89
N PHE A 391 -0.83 5.70 29.85
CA PHE A 391 -0.01 6.58 30.65
C PHE A 391 -0.80 7.80 31.14
N THR A 392 -0.31 8.44 32.21
CA THR A 392 -0.84 9.75 32.64
C THR A 392 0.26 10.78 32.81
N ILE A 393 -0.10 12.05 32.59
CA ILE A 393 0.74 13.22 32.90
C ILE A 393 -0.13 14.41 33.32
N SER A 394 0.45 15.37 34.05
CA SER A 394 -0.23 16.64 34.31
C SER A 394 -0.25 17.51 33.04
N ALA A 395 -1.42 18.07 32.72
CA ALA A 395 -1.66 18.89 31.54
C ALA A 395 -0.91 20.23 31.53
N ASP A 396 -0.36 20.65 32.68
CA ASP A 396 0.51 21.83 32.75
C ASP A 396 1.98 21.52 32.43
N GLY A 397 2.31 20.25 32.14
CA GLY A 397 3.64 19.77 31.80
C GLY A 397 4.67 19.87 32.93
N LYS A 398 4.25 19.99 34.19
CA LYS A 398 5.17 20.05 35.36
C LYS A 398 5.28 18.74 36.15
N GLY A 399 4.55 17.69 35.75
CA GLY A 399 4.56 16.38 36.39
C GLY A 399 5.34 15.33 35.59
N GLU A 400 5.64 14.19 36.23
CA GLU A 400 6.26 13.03 35.58
C GLU A 400 5.22 12.17 34.84
N VAL A 401 5.67 11.55 33.75
CA VAL A 401 4.89 10.54 33.03
C VAL A 401 4.79 9.27 33.90
N LYS A 402 3.57 8.74 34.06
CA LYS A 402 3.33 7.48 34.78
C LYS A 402 2.73 6.45 33.85
N GLN A 403 3.36 5.29 33.73
CA GLN A 403 2.87 4.15 32.96
C GLN A 403 1.94 3.27 33.83
N HIS A 404 0.77 2.90 33.29
CA HIS A 404 -0.23 2.09 34.00
C HIS A 404 -0.41 0.69 33.43
N THR A 405 0.04 0.46 32.20
CA THR A 405 0.00 -0.85 31.53
C THR A 405 1.33 -1.16 30.86
N LYS A 406 1.68 -2.45 30.78
CA LYS A 406 2.94 -2.98 30.22
C LYS A 406 2.66 -4.20 29.35
N ASP A 407 1.58 -4.14 28.60
CA ASP A 407 1.12 -5.24 27.77
C ASP A 407 1.93 -5.28 26.46
N LEU A 408 2.30 -6.49 26.01
CA LEU A 408 2.86 -6.74 24.67
C LEU A 408 1.72 -6.99 23.67
N ARG A 409 0.78 -6.05 23.65
CA ARG A 409 -0.39 -5.97 22.78
C ARG A 409 -0.96 -4.56 22.86
N ASN A 410 -1.66 -4.13 21.82
CA ASN A 410 -2.12 -2.76 21.72
C ASN A 410 -3.35 -2.48 22.60
N ASN A 411 -3.21 -1.52 23.52
CA ASN A 411 -4.29 -0.94 24.32
C ASN A 411 -4.84 0.33 23.64
N ARG A 412 -6.10 0.29 23.19
CA ARG A 412 -6.70 1.30 22.30
C ARG A 412 -8.19 1.51 22.55
N ASP A 413 -8.76 2.51 21.86
CA ASP A 413 -10.19 2.80 21.82
C ASP A 413 -10.83 2.95 23.21
N ILE A 414 -10.27 3.83 24.04
CA ILE A 414 -10.76 4.05 25.40
C ILE A 414 -11.94 5.01 25.44
N GLU A 415 -12.99 4.62 26.15
CA GLU A 415 -14.14 5.48 26.43
C GLU A 415 -14.48 5.52 27.92
N PHE A 416 -14.95 6.68 28.38
CA PHE A 416 -15.27 6.95 29.78
C PHE A 416 -16.78 6.89 30.02
N ASN A 417 -17.20 6.46 31.21
CA ASN A 417 -18.58 6.64 31.64
C ASN A 417 -18.89 8.15 31.87
N GLU A 418 -20.19 8.52 31.92
CA GLU A 418 -20.59 9.94 32.02
C GLU A 418 -19.99 10.65 33.25
N LYS A 419 -19.81 9.91 34.36
CA LYS A 419 -19.23 10.42 35.61
C LYS A 419 -17.71 10.54 35.58
N ARG A 420 -17.04 10.04 34.52
CA ARG A 420 -15.57 9.92 34.41
C ARG A 420 -14.94 9.24 35.64
N THR A 421 -15.57 8.16 36.13
CA THR A 421 -15.04 7.32 37.21
C THR A 421 -14.50 5.99 36.73
N GLU A 422 -14.96 5.54 35.57
CA GLU A 422 -14.57 4.27 34.95
C GLU A 422 -14.34 4.47 33.45
N ALA A 423 -13.49 3.63 32.89
CA ALA A 423 -13.24 3.55 31.46
C ALA A 423 -13.32 2.11 30.96
N ALA A 424 -13.62 1.95 29.67
CA ALA A 424 -13.61 0.69 28.95
C ALA A 424 -12.76 0.85 27.68
N TYR A 425 -11.98 -0.17 27.32
CA TYR A 425 -11.06 -0.12 26.18
C TYR A 425 -10.72 -1.52 25.66
N ILE A 426 -10.16 -1.60 24.45
CA ILE A 426 -9.76 -2.87 23.82
C ILE A 426 -8.26 -3.10 24.03
N SER A 427 -7.89 -4.33 24.40
CA SER A 427 -6.51 -4.79 24.54
C SER A 427 -6.27 -6.01 23.65
N GLY A 428 -5.29 -5.92 22.75
CA GLY A 428 -5.02 -7.03 21.84
C GLY A 428 -6.12 -7.23 20.80
N ARG A 429 -6.22 -8.46 20.31
CA ARG A 429 -7.27 -8.91 19.38
C ARG A 429 -8.47 -9.54 20.08
N ASP A 430 -8.41 -9.65 21.41
CA ASP A 430 -9.23 -10.61 22.16
C ASP A 430 -9.79 -10.12 23.51
N GLU A 431 -9.46 -8.92 24.02
CA GLU A 431 -9.92 -8.47 25.34
C GLU A 431 -10.60 -7.10 25.35
N LEU A 432 -11.77 -7.04 26.00
CA LEU A 432 -12.37 -5.81 26.50
C LEU A 432 -12.01 -5.65 27.98
N ARG A 433 -11.42 -4.50 28.32
CA ARG A 433 -10.95 -4.19 29.66
C ARG A 433 -11.71 -3.02 30.28
N GLN A 434 -11.80 -3.03 31.60
CA GLN A 434 -12.34 -1.97 32.42
C GLN A 434 -11.22 -1.37 33.28
N MET A 435 -11.16 -0.04 33.37
CA MET A 435 -10.21 0.69 34.21
C MET A 435 -10.96 1.58 35.22
N ASP A 436 -10.57 1.50 36.49
CA ASP A 436 -11.00 2.46 37.51
C ASP A 436 -10.17 3.75 37.36
N LEU A 437 -10.80 4.89 37.10
CA LEU A 437 -10.09 6.14 36.76
C LEU A 437 -9.48 6.87 37.96
N LYS A 438 -9.70 6.37 39.18
CA LYS A 438 -9.10 6.93 40.40
C LYS A 438 -7.80 6.21 40.76
N THR A 439 -7.80 4.89 40.65
CA THR A 439 -6.66 4.00 40.96
C THR A 439 -5.81 3.70 39.72
N LEU A 440 -6.42 3.80 38.53
CA LEU A 440 -5.85 3.45 37.22
C LEU A 440 -5.54 1.95 37.07
N GLU A 441 -6.12 1.12 37.95
CA GLU A 441 -6.08 -0.33 37.84
C GLU A 441 -7.00 -0.80 36.69
N SER A 442 -6.47 -1.69 35.84
CA SER A 442 -7.17 -2.26 34.69
C SER A 442 -7.39 -3.77 34.86
N LYS A 443 -8.54 -4.27 34.40
CA LYS A 443 -8.88 -5.70 34.41
C LYS A 443 -9.69 -6.09 33.17
N THR A 444 -9.52 -7.33 32.71
CA THR A 444 -10.33 -7.92 31.64
C THR A 444 -11.74 -8.24 32.14
N ILE A 445 -12.75 -7.81 31.38
CA ILE A 445 -14.16 -8.06 31.69
C ILE A 445 -14.84 -8.97 30.65
N VAL A 446 -14.35 -8.98 29.41
CA VAL A 446 -14.80 -9.89 28.34
C VAL A 446 -13.59 -10.34 27.52
N THR A 447 -13.57 -11.62 27.15
CA THR A 447 -12.69 -12.18 26.12
C THR A 447 -13.56 -12.62 24.96
N ASP A 448 -13.34 -12.06 23.77
CA ASP A 448 -14.15 -12.30 22.56
C ASP A 448 -13.30 -12.02 21.30
N GLU A 449 -13.87 -12.19 20.12
CA GLU A 449 -13.17 -11.97 18.85
C GLU A 449 -13.30 -10.51 18.40
N PHE A 450 -12.33 -9.64 18.71
CA PHE A 450 -12.34 -8.22 18.32
C PHE A 450 -11.57 -7.93 17.03
N TRP A 451 -10.60 -8.79 16.69
CA TRP A 451 -9.52 -8.54 15.72
C TRP A 451 -8.57 -7.40 16.14
N GLY A 452 -7.34 -7.38 15.63
CA GLY A 452 -6.28 -6.53 16.16
C GLY A 452 -6.43 -5.04 15.87
N PHE A 453 -6.98 -4.63 14.71
CA PHE A 453 -7.13 -3.19 14.40
C PHE A 453 -8.43 -2.83 13.66
N GLN A 454 -9.38 -3.77 13.54
CA GLN A 454 -10.63 -3.58 12.80
C GLN A 454 -11.86 -3.77 13.72
N ASN A 455 -11.81 -3.15 14.90
CA ASN A 455 -12.83 -3.19 15.95
C ASN A 455 -13.54 -1.83 16.12
N GLY A 456 -14.71 -1.85 16.76
CA GLY A 456 -15.37 -0.64 17.25
C GLY A 456 -14.90 -0.26 18.66
N ALA A 457 -15.02 1.02 19.02
CA ALA A 457 -14.82 1.46 20.40
C ALA A 457 -15.99 1.00 21.30
N PRO A 458 -15.72 0.56 22.55
CA PRO A 458 -16.77 0.26 23.51
C PRO A 458 -17.46 1.54 24.01
N GLY A 459 -18.64 1.41 24.61
CA GLY A 459 -19.38 2.54 25.17
C GLY A 459 -20.19 2.19 26.42
N PHE A 460 -20.26 3.09 27.39
CA PHE A 460 -21.08 2.87 28.59
C PHE A 460 -22.55 3.22 28.36
N SER A 461 -23.43 2.50 29.04
CA SER A 461 -24.81 2.93 29.20
C SER A 461 -24.89 4.24 30.01
N PRO A 462 -25.96 5.04 29.86
CA PRO A 462 -26.06 6.35 30.55
C PRO A 462 -26.05 6.26 32.08
N ASP A 463 -26.53 5.16 32.66
CA ASP A 463 -26.49 4.90 34.10
C ASP A 463 -25.16 4.27 34.57
N GLY A 464 -24.29 3.87 33.63
CA GLY A 464 -23.03 3.19 33.88
C GLY A 464 -23.16 1.72 34.29
N SER A 465 -24.32 1.07 34.09
CA SER A 465 -24.51 -0.33 34.48
C SER A 465 -24.11 -1.36 33.41
N TYR A 466 -24.00 -0.94 32.14
CA TYR A 466 -23.59 -1.80 31.02
C TYR A 466 -22.43 -1.21 30.21
N VAL A 467 -21.65 -2.10 29.58
CA VAL A 467 -20.70 -1.78 28.52
C VAL A 467 -21.20 -2.38 27.20
N LEU A 468 -21.42 -1.54 26.21
CA LEU A 468 -21.73 -1.87 24.82
C LEU A 468 -20.43 -2.08 24.05
N TYR A 469 -20.36 -3.12 23.23
CA TYR A 469 -19.20 -3.42 22.40
C TYR A 469 -19.62 -4.16 21.13
N THR A 470 -18.72 -4.27 20.16
CA THR A 470 -18.88 -5.16 19.01
C THR A 470 -17.86 -6.29 19.04
N ALA A 471 -18.25 -7.46 18.55
CA ALA A 471 -17.36 -8.59 18.34
C ALA A 471 -17.72 -9.30 17.02
N LYS A 472 -16.74 -9.99 16.43
CA LYS A 472 -16.86 -10.62 15.12
C LYS A 472 -17.64 -11.91 15.21
N ARG A 473 -18.62 -12.07 14.32
CA ARG A 473 -19.33 -13.33 14.05
C ARG A 473 -19.38 -13.50 12.56
N ASN A 474 -18.79 -14.58 12.05
CA ASN A 474 -18.79 -14.87 10.62
C ASN A 474 -18.25 -13.70 9.76
N PHE A 475 -17.15 -13.08 10.20
CA PHE A 475 -16.50 -11.89 9.58
C PHE A 475 -17.29 -10.57 9.68
N GLU A 476 -18.43 -10.54 10.37
CA GLU A 476 -19.27 -9.34 10.52
C GLU A 476 -19.30 -8.88 12.00
N ASP A 477 -19.46 -7.58 12.23
CA ASP A 477 -19.63 -7.03 13.59
C ASP A 477 -21.05 -7.27 14.10
N ASP A 478 -21.16 -7.89 15.28
CA ASP A 478 -22.39 -8.00 16.06
C ASP A 478 -22.36 -7.07 17.28
N ILE A 479 -23.52 -6.61 17.74
CA ILE A 479 -23.65 -5.69 18.88
C ILE A 479 -23.95 -6.47 20.17
N PHE A 480 -23.12 -6.27 21.20
CA PHE A 480 -23.26 -6.90 22.50
C PHE A 480 -23.35 -5.88 23.63
N VAL A 481 -23.96 -6.29 24.74
CA VAL A 481 -23.90 -5.57 26.02
C VAL A 481 -23.42 -6.50 27.13
N TYR A 482 -22.53 -5.98 27.98
CA TYR A 482 -22.03 -6.63 29.18
C TYR A 482 -22.58 -5.91 30.42
N ASN A 483 -23.27 -6.62 31.30
CA ASN A 483 -23.74 -6.08 32.57
C ASN A 483 -22.61 -6.10 33.61
N LEU A 484 -22.17 -4.93 34.09
CA LEU A 484 -21.02 -4.84 35.01
C LEU A 484 -21.28 -5.48 36.39
N LYS A 485 -22.55 -5.62 36.80
CA LYS A 485 -22.94 -6.19 38.09
C LYS A 485 -23.18 -7.69 38.02
N SER A 486 -24.03 -8.15 37.10
CA SER A 486 -24.34 -9.59 36.95
C SER A 486 -23.26 -10.35 36.17
N LYS A 487 -22.43 -9.63 35.40
CA LYS A 487 -21.42 -10.17 34.47
C LYS A 487 -22.01 -10.94 33.30
N GLU A 488 -23.30 -10.77 33.03
CA GLU A 488 -23.98 -11.39 31.90
C GLU A 488 -23.67 -10.64 30.59
N ILE A 489 -23.51 -11.39 29.51
CA ILE A 489 -23.35 -10.89 28.14
C ILE A 489 -24.64 -11.18 27.37
N THR A 490 -25.14 -10.17 26.66
CA THR A 490 -26.31 -10.30 25.79
C THR A 490 -25.94 -9.86 24.37
N ASN A 491 -26.09 -10.75 23.38
CA ASN A 491 -26.04 -10.39 21.96
C ASN A 491 -27.38 -9.73 21.58
N LEU A 492 -27.34 -8.52 21.02
CA LEU A 492 -28.53 -7.76 20.64
C LEU A 492 -28.92 -7.96 19.17
N THR A 493 -27.98 -8.34 18.30
CA THR A 493 -28.19 -8.48 16.86
C THR A 493 -28.18 -9.96 16.46
N GLY A 494 -27.03 -10.59 16.26
CA GLY A 494 -26.97 -11.97 15.76
C GLY A 494 -27.20 -12.05 14.25
N THR A 495 -26.50 -11.22 13.46
CA THR A 495 -26.68 -11.11 12.01
C THR A 495 -25.53 -11.70 11.19
N GLY A 496 -25.77 -11.82 9.88
CA GLY A 496 -24.74 -12.06 8.87
C GLY A 496 -24.34 -10.79 8.11
N VAL A 497 -24.48 -9.61 8.72
CA VAL A 497 -24.10 -8.30 8.14
C VAL A 497 -23.51 -7.41 9.23
N ALA A 498 -22.55 -6.54 8.90
CA ALA A 498 -21.88 -5.72 9.90
C ALA A 498 -22.79 -4.64 10.52
N GLU A 499 -22.82 -4.63 11.84
CA GLU A 499 -23.52 -3.67 12.68
C GLU A 499 -22.52 -2.66 13.28
N ASN A 500 -22.35 -1.52 12.62
CA ASN A 500 -21.20 -0.64 12.83
C ASN A 500 -21.51 0.53 13.76
N GLY A 501 -20.58 0.82 14.68
CA GLY A 501 -20.54 2.04 15.51
C GLY A 501 -21.77 2.22 16.42
N PRO A 502 -22.08 1.26 17.30
CA PRO A 502 -23.27 1.34 18.14
C PRO A 502 -23.11 2.37 19.28
N VAL A 503 -24.16 3.13 19.54
CA VAL A 503 -24.19 4.17 20.60
C VAL A 503 -25.52 4.17 21.38
N TRP A 504 -25.46 4.42 22.68
CA TRP A 504 -26.63 4.50 23.57
C TRP A 504 -27.38 5.84 23.44
N SER A 505 -28.71 5.80 23.43
CA SER A 505 -29.52 6.98 23.74
C SER A 505 -29.35 7.41 25.19
N SER A 506 -29.42 8.73 25.47
CA SER A 506 -29.19 9.26 26.83
C SER A 506 -30.26 8.83 27.84
N ASP A 507 -31.43 8.39 27.38
CA ASP A 507 -32.50 7.83 28.20
C ASP A 507 -32.39 6.31 28.40
N GLY A 508 -31.38 5.65 27.83
CA GLY A 508 -31.12 4.21 27.97
C GLY A 508 -32.14 3.31 27.26
N LYS A 509 -33.00 3.86 26.39
CA LYS A 509 -34.06 3.11 25.71
C LYS A 509 -33.66 2.55 24.35
N TYR A 510 -32.67 3.13 23.69
CA TYR A 510 -32.33 2.80 22.30
C TYR A 510 -30.83 2.65 22.09
N ILE A 511 -30.47 1.79 21.13
CA ILE A 511 -29.13 1.74 20.53
C ILE A 511 -29.22 2.23 19.09
N TYR A 512 -28.34 3.14 18.69
CA TYR A 512 -28.21 3.63 17.31
C TYR A 512 -26.94 3.07 16.68
N PHE A 513 -26.98 2.70 15.41
CA PHE A 513 -25.85 2.09 14.69
C PHE A 513 -26.06 2.22 13.18
N SER A 514 -25.03 1.90 12.41
CA SER A 514 -25.05 1.95 10.94
C SER A 514 -24.83 0.57 10.31
N THR A 515 -25.65 0.19 9.35
CA THR A 515 -25.63 -1.16 8.76
C THR A 515 -26.21 -1.18 7.35
N ASN A 516 -25.69 -2.07 6.50
CA ASN A 516 -26.35 -2.51 5.28
C ASN A 516 -27.06 -3.83 5.58
N ARG A 517 -28.38 -3.76 5.81
CA ARG A 517 -29.18 -4.93 6.18
C ARG A 517 -29.44 -5.91 5.03
N LEU A 518 -28.96 -5.62 3.83
CA LEU A 518 -29.21 -6.41 2.61
C LEU A 518 -27.96 -7.12 2.08
N LYS A 519 -26.77 -6.78 2.57
CA LYS A 519 -25.51 -7.34 2.07
C LYS A 519 -24.46 -7.43 3.19
N PRO A 520 -23.74 -8.56 3.31
CA PRO A 520 -22.53 -8.65 4.13
C PRO A 520 -21.50 -7.60 3.73
N SER A 521 -20.67 -7.17 4.69
CA SER A 521 -19.59 -6.21 4.43
C SER A 521 -18.36 -6.91 3.87
N TYR A 522 -18.09 -8.14 4.31
CA TYR A 522 -16.99 -8.93 3.80
C TYR A 522 -17.43 -9.74 2.58
N PRO A 523 -16.60 -9.88 1.53
CA PRO A 523 -15.24 -9.34 1.35
C PRO A 523 -15.19 -7.93 0.75
N SER A 524 -16.32 -7.40 0.23
CA SER A 524 -16.30 -6.24 -0.66
C SER A 524 -16.00 -4.90 0.03
N GLY A 525 -15.96 -4.88 1.37
CA GLY A 525 -16.16 -3.67 2.16
C GLY A 525 -17.65 -3.29 2.12
N GLY A 526 -18.14 -2.71 3.22
CA GLY A 526 -19.54 -2.26 3.32
C GLY A 526 -19.91 -1.20 2.27
N GLY A 527 -21.11 -0.63 2.40
CA GLY A 527 -21.64 0.35 1.46
C GLY A 527 -23.16 0.32 1.47
N GLU A 528 -23.81 1.42 1.09
CA GLU A 528 -25.27 1.59 1.26
C GLU A 528 -25.74 1.37 2.71
N ASN A 529 -24.83 1.59 3.67
CA ASN A 529 -25.16 1.59 5.08
C ASN A 529 -26.17 2.70 5.37
N HIS A 530 -27.12 2.42 6.26
CA HIS A 530 -28.09 3.39 6.76
C HIS A 530 -28.01 3.45 8.30
N VAL A 531 -28.43 4.58 8.88
CA VAL A 531 -28.48 4.74 10.35
C VAL A 531 -29.83 4.27 10.86
N TYR A 532 -29.81 3.31 11.77
CA TYR A 532 -30.99 2.77 12.45
C TYR A 532 -30.95 3.08 13.94
N ARG A 533 -32.11 3.00 14.58
CA ARG A 533 -32.23 2.80 16.03
C ARG A 533 -32.96 1.51 16.34
N MET A 534 -32.60 0.89 17.45
CA MET A 534 -33.21 -0.32 17.99
C MET A 534 -33.71 -0.05 19.41
N ALA A 535 -35.00 -0.27 19.66
CA ALA A 535 -35.57 -0.15 21.00
C ALA A 535 -35.23 -1.36 21.88
N LEU A 536 -34.72 -1.13 23.09
CA LEU A 536 -34.30 -2.19 24.01
C LEU A 536 -35.46 -2.86 24.74
N ASP A 537 -36.64 -2.23 24.79
CA ASP A 537 -37.87 -2.81 25.30
C ASP A 537 -39.09 -2.30 24.51
N LYS A 538 -40.28 -2.80 24.87
CA LYS A 538 -41.57 -2.42 24.27
C LYS A 538 -42.03 -1.08 24.86
N PHE A 539 -41.43 0.01 24.38
CA PHE A 539 -41.81 1.37 24.76
C PHE A 539 -43.00 1.87 23.94
N ASP A 540 -43.93 2.56 24.60
CA ASP A 540 -45.01 3.26 23.93
C ASP A 540 -44.58 4.68 23.52
N THR A 541 -45.24 5.24 22.52
CA THR A 541 -45.08 6.65 22.18
C THR A 541 -45.94 7.51 23.11
N PRO A 542 -45.49 8.71 23.51
CA PRO A 542 -46.34 9.63 24.27
C PRO A 542 -47.67 9.88 23.53
N TYR A 543 -48.79 9.90 24.25
CA TYR A 543 -50.10 10.21 23.68
C TYR A 543 -50.35 11.73 23.68
N ARG A 544 -50.87 12.27 22.57
CA ARG A 544 -51.24 13.70 22.49
C ARG A 544 -52.26 14.08 23.58
N MET A 545 -53.15 13.15 23.91
CA MET A 545 -54.20 13.36 24.90
C MET A 545 -53.62 13.47 26.32
N ASP A 546 -52.58 12.69 26.65
CA ASP A 546 -51.90 12.80 27.94
C ASP A 546 -51.19 14.14 28.11
N GLU A 547 -50.56 14.66 27.05
CA GLU A 547 -49.95 16.01 27.08
C GLU A 547 -51.02 17.11 27.19
N PHE A 548 -52.17 16.95 26.53
CA PHE A 548 -53.30 17.86 26.65
C PHE A 548 -53.88 17.86 28.06
N ASP A 549 -54.08 16.69 28.66
CA ASP A 549 -54.64 16.54 30.02
C ASP A 549 -53.73 17.16 31.09
N LYS A 550 -52.40 17.17 30.88
CA LYS A 550 -51.45 17.86 31.78
C LYS A 550 -51.72 19.37 31.88
N LEU A 551 -52.30 20.01 30.85
CA LEU A 551 -52.63 21.45 30.87
C LEU A 551 -53.69 21.81 31.92
N PHE A 552 -54.47 20.83 32.39
CA PHE A 552 -55.56 21.02 33.34
C PHE A 552 -55.25 20.52 34.75
N LYS A 553 -54.05 19.93 34.96
CA LYS A 553 -53.57 19.55 36.29
C LYS A 553 -53.03 20.80 37.00
N LYS A 554 -53.54 21.14 38.19
CA LYS A 554 -52.95 22.20 39.04
C LYS A 554 -51.50 21.82 39.37
N ASP A 555 -50.57 22.75 39.14
CA ASP A 555 -49.17 22.63 39.52
C ASP A 555 -49.04 22.17 40.97
N SER A 556 -48.78 20.88 41.15
CA SER A 556 -48.45 20.34 42.46
C SER A 556 -46.96 20.61 42.64
N ALA A 557 -46.65 21.72 43.31
CA ALA A 557 -45.31 21.99 43.79
C ALA A 557 -44.82 20.77 44.60
N GLY A 558 -43.86 20.01 44.07
CA GLY A 558 -43.09 19.04 44.85
C GLY A 558 -43.15 17.56 44.45
N ALA A 559 -43.73 17.15 43.32
CA ALA A 559 -43.51 15.79 42.83
C ALA A 559 -42.07 15.68 42.27
N LYS A 560 -41.12 15.18 43.08
CA LYS A 560 -39.80 14.76 42.58
C LYS A 560 -40.02 13.77 41.43
N LYS A 561 -39.62 14.13 40.21
CA LYS A 561 -39.43 13.15 39.12
C LYS A 561 -38.47 12.10 39.68
N ASP A 562 -38.95 10.87 39.83
CA ASP A 562 -38.08 9.73 40.07
C ASP A 562 -37.12 9.68 38.87
N THR A 563 -35.89 10.12 39.12
CA THR A 563 -34.87 10.42 38.11
C THR A 563 -33.93 9.24 37.92
N THR A 564 -34.28 8.09 38.52
CA THR A 564 -33.50 6.87 38.45
C THR A 564 -33.69 6.25 37.06
N LEU A 565 -32.68 6.41 36.19
CA LEU A 565 -32.61 5.70 34.91
C LEU A 565 -32.62 4.19 35.21
N ASN A 566 -33.59 3.47 34.66
CA ASN A 566 -33.67 2.02 34.79
C ASN A 566 -33.63 1.40 33.39
N ILE A 567 -32.52 0.77 33.03
CA ILE A 567 -32.32 0.16 31.73
C ILE A 567 -32.91 -1.25 31.75
N SER A 568 -33.93 -1.47 30.92
CA SER A 568 -34.53 -2.77 30.66
C SER A 568 -34.14 -3.25 29.27
N ILE A 569 -33.63 -4.48 29.17
CA ILE A 569 -33.24 -5.11 27.90
C ILE A 569 -34.09 -6.37 27.73
N ASN A 570 -35.00 -6.31 26.78
CA ASN A 570 -35.93 -7.38 26.44
C ASN A 570 -35.62 -7.90 25.04
N THR A 571 -34.96 -9.05 24.92
CA THR A 571 -34.55 -9.58 23.61
C THR A 571 -35.70 -10.25 22.84
N ASP A 572 -36.87 -10.46 23.46
CA ASP A 572 -38.06 -10.99 22.79
C ASP A 572 -38.44 -10.09 21.60
N ARG A 573 -38.39 -10.65 20.39
CA ARG A 573 -38.72 -9.96 19.12
C ARG A 573 -38.02 -8.61 18.95
N ILE A 574 -36.75 -8.51 19.36
CA ILE A 574 -35.96 -7.27 19.25
C ILE A 574 -35.84 -6.74 17.81
N TRP A 575 -35.82 -7.67 16.85
CA TRP A 575 -35.79 -7.40 15.41
C TRP A 575 -36.95 -6.57 14.88
N ASP A 576 -38.13 -6.67 15.52
CA ASP A 576 -39.32 -5.94 15.10
C ASP A 576 -39.26 -4.45 15.48
N ARG A 577 -38.23 -4.03 16.22
CA ARG A 577 -38.11 -2.70 16.83
C ARG A 577 -37.01 -1.84 16.21
N PHE A 578 -36.62 -2.14 14.98
CA PHE A 578 -35.64 -1.39 14.22
C PHE A 578 -36.33 -0.28 13.43
N GLU A 579 -35.83 0.93 13.54
CA GLU A 579 -36.39 2.10 12.86
C GLU A 579 -35.29 2.83 12.07
N LEU A 580 -35.56 3.11 10.80
CA LEU A 580 -34.66 3.87 9.94
C LEU A 580 -34.68 5.35 10.36
N ILE A 581 -33.50 5.91 10.64
CA ILE A 581 -33.31 7.30 11.06
C ILE A 581 -32.77 8.16 9.93
N SER A 582 -31.82 7.65 9.15
CA SER A 582 -31.27 8.37 8.00
C SER A 582 -32.24 8.40 6.81
N PRO A 583 -32.00 9.27 5.80
CA PRO A 583 -32.60 9.13 4.48
C PRO A 583 -32.37 7.74 3.90
N ALA A 584 -33.31 7.28 3.06
CA ALA A 584 -33.27 5.97 2.42
C ALA A 584 -32.40 5.89 1.15
N PHE A 585 -31.69 6.96 0.81
CA PHE A 585 -30.85 7.06 -0.39
C PHE A 585 -29.44 7.50 -0.01
N GLY A 586 -28.48 7.15 -0.86
CA GLY A 586 -27.06 7.32 -0.56
C GLY A 586 -26.59 6.31 0.49
N THR A 587 -25.41 6.56 1.03
CA THR A 587 -24.85 5.79 2.15
C THR A 587 -24.61 6.73 3.32
N GLN A 588 -24.70 6.16 4.52
CA GLN A 588 -24.51 6.83 5.79
C GLN A 588 -23.56 6.05 6.69
N GLY A 589 -22.88 6.77 7.59
CA GLY A 589 -21.94 6.16 8.51
C GLY A 589 -21.89 6.88 9.85
N GLY A 590 -21.76 6.08 10.91
CA GLY A 590 -21.68 6.53 12.29
C GLY A 590 -23.00 7.08 12.84
N ALA A 591 -23.05 7.26 14.15
CA ALA A 591 -24.13 7.94 14.85
C ALA A 591 -23.57 8.63 16.10
N TYR A 592 -23.91 9.90 16.29
CA TYR A 592 -23.62 10.63 17.51
C TYR A 592 -24.88 11.32 18.02
N LEU A 593 -25.17 11.21 19.31
CA LEU A 593 -26.45 11.61 19.88
C LEU A 593 -26.33 12.86 20.75
N ILE A 594 -27.28 13.77 20.56
CA ILE A 594 -27.46 14.97 21.37
C ILE A 594 -28.91 15.00 21.83
N GLN A 595 -29.14 14.88 23.14
CA GLN A 595 -30.49 14.94 23.72
C GLN A 595 -30.70 16.23 24.52
N LYS A 596 -31.78 16.97 24.21
CA LYS A 596 -32.22 18.17 24.93
C LYS A 596 -33.70 17.99 25.30
N GLY A 597 -33.99 17.56 26.53
CA GLY A 597 -35.33 17.15 26.92
C GLY A 597 -35.78 15.90 26.14
N ASP A 598 -36.97 15.94 25.55
CA ASP A 598 -37.51 14.83 24.74
C ASP A 598 -37.04 14.89 23.26
N LYS A 599 -36.26 15.91 22.90
CA LYS A 599 -35.71 16.09 21.55
C LYS A 599 -34.37 15.38 21.43
N VAL A 600 -34.25 14.48 20.45
CA VAL A 600 -33.01 13.77 20.11
C VAL A 600 -32.51 14.26 18.76
N THR A 601 -31.25 14.67 18.70
CA THR A 601 -30.56 15.00 17.46
C THR A 601 -29.49 13.94 17.20
N VAL A 602 -29.59 13.27 16.06
CA VAL A 602 -28.67 12.23 15.58
C VAL A 602 -27.78 12.83 14.52
N LEU A 603 -26.48 12.91 14.77
CA LEU A 603 -25.48 13.34 13.82
C LEU A 603 -24.86 12.12 13.11
N TYR A 604 -24.72 12.19 11.80
CA TYR A 604 -24.13 11.12 10.99
C TYR A 604 -23.59 11.65 9.67
N MET A 605 -22.68 10.89 9.07
CA MET A 605 -22.17 11.18 7.72
C MET A 605 -23.14 10.71 6.67
N SER A 606 -23.35 11.48 5.60
CA SER A 606 -24.15 11.05 4.46
C SER A 606 -23.79 11.74 3.16
N ASN A 607 -23.89 10.99 2.05
CA ASN A 607 -23.75 11.49 0.68
C ASN A 607 -25.06 11.53 -0.10
N HIS A 608 -26.20 11.44 0.60
CA HIS A 608 -27.51 11.39 -0.03
C HIS A 608 -27.77 12.62 -0.94
N ASP A 609 -27.24 13.79 -0.58
CA ASP A 609 -27.23 14.96 -1.45
C ASP A 609 -26.06 14.94 -2.43
N LYS A 610 -26.35 14.78 -3.73
CA LYS A 610 -25.38 14.86 -4.86
C LYS A 610 -24.18 13.91 -4.77
N GLY A 611 -24.25 12.85 -3.97
CA GLY A 611 -23.17 11.87 -3.84
C GLY A 611 -21.93 12.39 -3.10
N THR A 612 -22.01 13.55 -2.44
CA THR A 612 -20.88 14.12 -1.67
C THR A 612 -21.08 13.92 -0.17
N MET A 613 -20.13 13.26 0.48
CA MET A 613 -20.16 13.08 1.94
C MET A 613 -20.14 14.42 2.68
N ALA A 614 -21.04 14.56 3.66
CA ALA A 614 -21.10 15.68 4.59
C ALA A 614 -21.68 15.25 5.94
N LEU A 615 -21.54 16.10 6.97
CA LEU A 615 -22.20 15.91 8.26
C LEU A 615 -23.66 16.35 8.19
N TRP A 616 -24.56 15.47 8.60
CA TRP A 616 -26.00 15.71 8.66
C TRP A 616 -26.51 15.50 10.08
N LYS A 617 -27.65 16.12 10.36
CA LYS A 617 -28.41 15.88 11.58
C LYS A 617 -29.82 15.45 11.24
N THR A 618 -30.33 14.41 11.92
CA THR A 618 -31.76 14.12 11.97
C THR A 618 -32.27 14.40 13.37
N THR A 619 -33.31 15.23 13.47
CA THR A 619 -33.96 15.60 14.72
C THR A 619 -35.25 14.83 14.89
N LEU A 620 -35.39 14.18 16.04
CA LEU A 620 -36.57 13.44 16.48
C LEU A 620 -37.19 14.19 17.67
N ALA A 621 -38.48 14.47 17.61
CA ALA A 621 -39.23 15.08 18.70
C ALA A 621 -40.64 14.45 18.77
N PRO A 622 -41.24 14.30 19.96
CA PRO A 622 -42.60 13.80 20.09
C PRO A 622 -43.58 14.61 19.25
N PHE A 623 -44.50 13.93 18.57
CA PHE A 623 -45.57 14.52 17.76
C PHE A 623 -45.13 15.33 16.52
N GLU A 624 -43.84 15.41 16.23
CA GLU A 624 -43.26 16.08 15.06
C GLU A 624 -42.69 15.05 14.07
N ALA A 625 -42.66 15.40 12.78
CA ALA A 625 -41.96 14.61 11.77
C ALA A 625 -40.43 14.77 11.93
N ALA A 626 -39.69 13.70 11.67
CA ALA A 626 -38.23 13.75 11.69
C ALA A 626 -37.71 14.80 10.68
N LYS A 627 -36.78 15.65 11.11
CA LYS A 627 -36.21 16.72 10.29
C LYS A 627 -34.73 16.47 10.04
N THR A 628 -34.35 16.34 8.76
CA THR A 628 -32.95 16.12 8.34
C THR A 628 -32.36 17.40 7.74
N GLU A 629 -31.21 17.83 8.24
CA GLU A 629 -30.55 19.08 7.84
C GLU A 629 -29.03 18.88 7.76
N LYS A 630 -28.38 19.56 6.81
CA LYS A 630 -26.92 19.55 6.66
C LYS A 630 -26.27 20.48 7.67
N ILE A 631 -25.11 20.09 8.22
CA ILE A 631 -24.24 20.98 8.99
C ILE A 631 -23.15 21.49 8.04
N GLU A 632 -23.12 22.80 7.82
CA GLU A 632 -22.13 23.43 6.94
C GLU A 632 -20.78 23.63 7.63
N GLY A 633 -19.70 23.64 6.84
CA GLY A 633 -18.34 23.90 7.33
C GLY A 633 -17.55 22.68 7.79
N LEU A 634 -18.12 21.47 7.66
CA LEU A 634 -17.44 20.21 7.98
C LEU A 634 -17.59 19.18 6.85
N PRO A 635 -16.53 18.87 6.11
CA PRO A 635 -16.59 17.87 5.05
C PRO A 635 -16.62 16.44 5.59
N SER A 636 -15.83 16.10 6.62
CA SER A 636 -15.76 14.73 7.17
C SER A 636 -15.15 14.70 8.59
N PRO A 637 -15.96 14.75 9.66
CA PRO A 637 -15.47 14.69 11.04
C PRO A 637 -15.07 13.26 11.44
N GLY A 638 -13.91 13.11 12.10
CA GLY A 638 -13.35 11.87 12.63
C GLY A 638 -13.71 11.57 14.09
N GLY A 639 -14.57 12.38 14.72
CA GLY A 639 -15.05 12.20 16.10
C GLY A 639 -15.71 13.46 16.65
N ILE A 640 -16.59 13.32 17.66
CA ILE A 640 -17.28 14.44 18.32
C ILE A 640 -17.09 14.34 19.83
N VAL A 641 -16.60 15.42 20.44
CA VAL A 641 -16.34 15.53 21.87
C VAL A 641 -17.35 16.51 22.50
N LYS A 642 -17.97 16.10 23.61
CA LYS A 642 -18.83 16.95 24.44
C LYS A 642 -18.08 17.47 25.65
N ALA A 643 -18.17 18.78 25.89
CA ALA A 643 -17.73 19.43 27.12
C ALA A 643 -18.82 20.39 27.62
N GLY A 644 -19.48 20.04 28.73
CA GLY A 644 -20.67 20.75 29.20
C GLY A 644 -21.81 20.69 28.18
N ASP A 645 -22.27 21.86 27.72
CA ASP A 645 -23.31 22.03 26.69
C ASP A 645 -22.75 22.24 25.27
N LYS A 646 -21.41 22.21 25.11
CA LYS A 646 -20.71 22.45 23.85
C LYS A 646 -20.22 21.16 23.21
N TYR A 647 -20.08 21.21 21.89
CA TYR A 647 -19.66 20.09 21.05
C TYR A 647 -18.54 20.53 20.13
N TYR A 648 -17.54 19.67 19.97
CA TYR A 648 -16.36 19.90 19.17
C TYR A 648 -16.13 18.70 18.26
N ALA A 649 -15.56 18.90 17.08
CA ALA A 649 -15.27 17.83 16.13
C ALA A 649 -13.87 17.98 15.53
N LEU A 650 -13.22 16.86 15.24
CA LEU A 650 -11.97 16.83 14.48
C LEU A 650 -12.28 16.58 13.01
N SER A 651 -11.77 17.37 12.08
CA SER A 651 -11.93 17.14 10.64
C SER A 651 -10.71 17.67 9.88
N GLY A 652 -10.14 16.88 8.97
CA GLY A 652 -9.02 17.32 8.13
C GLY A 652 -7.82 17.86 8.92
N GLY A 653 -7.56 17.31 10.11
CA GLY A 653 -6.46 17.74 10.97
C GLY A 653 -6.66 19.05 11.72
N ALA A 654 -7.90 19.53 11.83
CA ALA A 654 -8.26 20.73 12.58
C ALA A 654 -9.48 20.50 13.49
N VAL A 655 -9.52 21.19 14.62
CA VAL A 655 -10.63 21.15 15.58
C VAL A 655 -11.67 22.20 15.22
N TYR A 656 -12.94 21.82 15.27
CA TYR A 656 -14.09 22.66 14.99
C TYR A 656 -15.03 22.70 16.18
N LYS A 657 -15.62 23.86 16.43
CA LYS A 657 -16.75 24.03 17.35
C LYS A 657 -18.06 23.85 16.59
N LEU A 658 -18.96 23.03 17.09
CA LEU A 658 -20.25 22.76 16.45
C LEU A 658 -21.33 23.68 17.01
N ASN A 659 -21.96 24.46 16.12
CA ASN A 659 -23.21 25.15 16.39
C ASN A 659 -24.37 24.32 15.83
N ILE A 660 -24.86 23.38 16.64
CA ILE A 660 -25.92 22.43 16.26
C ILE A 660 -27.23 23.14 15.91
N ASP A 661 -27.59 24.19 16.64
CA ASP A 661 -28.84 24.93 16.40
C ASP A 661 -28.73 25.81 15.14
N GLY A 662 -27.54 26.32 14.83
CA GLY A 662 -27.24 27.14 13.65
C GLY A 662 -26.83 26.36 12.39
N ASN A 663 -26.75 25.03 12.43
CA ASN A 663 -26.31 24.17 11.32
C ASN A 663 -24.92 24.53 10.76
N LYS A 664 -23.99 24.92 11.63
CA LYS A 664 -22.66 25.38 11.21
C LYS A 664 -21.58 24.82 12.13
N ALA A 665 -20.39 24.67 11.56
CA ALA A 665 -19.17 24.39 12.29
C ALA A 665 -18.15 25.50 12.06
N GLU A 666 -17.48 25.90 13.13
CA GLU A 666 -16.50 26.98 13.14
C GLU A 666 -15.12 26.40 13.45
N LYS A 667 -14.16 26.60 12.55
CA LYS A 667 -12.78 26.13 12.75
C LYS A 667 -12.13 26.90 13.90
N ILE A 668 -11.48 26.19 14.82
CA ILE A 668 -10.61 26.78 15.83
C ILE A 668 -9.23 26.93 15.19
N GLU A 669 -8.80 28.17 15.00
CA GLU A 669 -7.49 28.45 14.40
C GLU A 669 -6.38 28.15 15.42
N MET A 670 -5.56 27.16 15.11
CA MET A 670 -4.47 26.68 15.95
C MET A 670 -3.19 26.66 15.13
N ASN A 671 -2.16 27.37 15.61
CA ASN A 671 -0.86 27.44 14.96
C ASN A 671 0.25 27.38 16.01
N HIS A 672 1.09 26.34 15.92
CA HIS A 672 2.23 26.13 16.78
C HIS A 672 3.27 25.33 16.01
N SER A 673 4.53 25.74 16.12
CA SER A 673 5.65 24.98 15.54
C SER A 673 6.37 24.22 16.64
N PHE A 674 6.84 23.02 16.31
CA PHE A 674 7.57 22.15 17.22
C PHE A 674 8.64 21.40 16.44
N THR A 675 9.61 20.82 17.13
CA THR A 675 10.68 20.05 16.51
C THR A 675 10.58 18.57 16.83
N ARG A 676 11.07 17.74 15.90
CA ARG A 676 11.29 16.28 16.08
C ARG A 676 12.56 15.84 15.35
N ASP A 677 13.17 14.78 15.87
CA ASP A 677 14.30 14.07 15.26
C ASP A 677 13.78 12.92 14.38
N MET A 678 14.18 12.90 13.11
CA MET A 678 13.76 11.89 12.14
C MET A 678 14.35 10.51 12.44
N GLN A 679 15.58 10.44 12.96
CA GLN A 679 16.18 9.16 13.32
C GLN A 679 15.38 8.48 14.44
N ALA A 680 14.98 9.26 15.45
CA ALA A 680 14.16 8.77 16.55
C ALA A 680 12.76 8.33 16.07
N GLU A 681 12.14 9.08 15.14
CA GLU A 681 10.88 8.65 14.51
C GLU A 681 11.04 7.31 13.77
N PHE A 682 12.12 7.09 13.02
CA PHE A 682 12.36 5.82 12.32
C PHE A 682 12.50 4.63 13.26
N ILE A 683 13.12 4.82 14.44
CA ILE A 683 13.21 3.78 15.47
C ILE A 683 11.81 3.40 15.98
N GLN A 684 10.99 4.38 16.33
CA GLN A 684 9.61 4.13 16.78
C GLN A 684 8.77 3.45 15.71
N MET A 685 8.88 3.91 14.46
CA MET A 685 8.14 3.37 13.33
C MET A 685 8.55 1.92 13.01
N PHE A 686 9.83 1.59 13.12
CA PHE A 686 10.34 0.23 13.01
C PHE A 686 9.68 -0.67 14.05
N ASP A 687 9.72 -0.25 15.32
CA ASP A 687 9.25 -1.08 16.43
C ASP A 687 7.72 -1.24 16.43
N GLU A 688 6.98 -0.16 16.16
CA GLU A 688 5.53 -0.19 15.99
C GLU A 688 5.11 -1.13 14.86
N THR A 689 5.80 -1.08 13.71
CA THR A 689 5.50 -1.97 12.59
C THR A 689 5.76 -3.43 12.96
N TRP A 690 6.89 -3.71 13.61
CA TRP A 690 7.25 -5.06 14.05
C TRP A 690 6.22 -5.65 15.04
N ALA A 691 5.87 -4.87 16.06
CA ALA A 691 4.94 -5.27 17.12
C ALA A 691 3.53 -5.54 16.58
N ASN A 692 3.04 -4.65 15.71
CA ASN A 692 1.69 -4.79 15.16
C ASN A 692 1.55 -5.97 14.20
N LEU A 693 2.63 -6.36 13.50
CA LEU A 693 2.63 -7.60 12.71
C LEU A 693 2.65 -8.84 13.60
N GLU A 694 3.38 -8.82 14.73
CA GLU A 694 3.32 -9.92 15.70
C GLU A 694 1.90 -10.12 16.24
N GLU A 695 1.14 -9.03 16.43
CA GLU A 695 -0.21 -9.08 16.99
C GLU A 695 -1.31 -9.52 16.00
N ASP A 696 -1.23 -9.10 14.73
CA ASP A 696 -2.36 -9.19 13.77
C ASP A 696 -2.07 -10.05 12.53
N PHE A 697 -0.87 -10.64 12.38
CA PHE A 697 -0.60 -11.54 11.26
C PHE A 697 -1.46 -12.80 11.31
N TYR A 698 -1.92 -13.26 10.14
CA TYR A 698 -2.93 -14.32 10.03
C TYR A 698 -2.48 -15.69 10.56
N ASP A 699 -1.19 -16.01 10.43
CA ASP A 699 -0.59 -17.25 10.93
C ASP A 699 0.06 -16.95 12.29
N GLU A 700 -0.45 -17.56 13.35
CA GLU A 700 0.03 -17.32 14.72
C GLU A 700 1.51 -17.70 14.91
N ASP A 701 2.01 -18.62 14.08
CA ASP A 701 3.41 -19.03 14.07
C ASP A 701 4.28 -18.15 13.16
N LEU A 702 3.72 -17.10 12.52
CA LEU A 702 4.43 -16.18 11.61
C LEU A 702 5.17 -16.94 10.49
N HIS A 703 4.54 -17.95 9.90
CA HIS A 703 5.17 -18.89 8.95
C HIS A 703 6.38 -19.67 9.50
N GLY A 704 6.56 -19.72 10.82
CA GLY A 704 7.65 -20.41 11.51
C GLY A 704 8.97 -19.62 11.54
N VAL A 705 8.94 -18.31 11.25
CA VAL A 705 10.16 -17.49 11.26
C VAL A 705 10.52 -16.99 12.67
N ASP A 706 11.81 -16.76 12.93
CA ASP A 706 12.27 -16.14 14.18
C ASP A 706 12.05 -14.62 14.15
N TRP A 707 10.79 -14.19 14.30
CA TRP A 707 10.40 -12.78 14.20
C TRP A 707 11.10 -11.90 15.25
N LYS A 708 11.33 -12.43 16.46
CA LYS A 708 12.08 -11.74 17.53
C LYS A 708 13.56 -11.64 17.18
N GLY A 709 14.15 -12.68 16.60
CA GLY A 709 15.50 -12.65 16.06
C GLY A 709 15.67 -11.60 14.97
N PHE A 710 14.70 -11.51 14.04
CA PHE A 710 14.71 -10.48 12.99
C PHE A 710 14.58 -9.07 13.56
N ARG A 711 13.74 -8.83 14.58
CA ARG A 711 13.71 -7.52 15.28
C ARG A 711 15.12 -7.08 15.68
N LYS A 712 15.84 -7.96 16.38
CA LYS A 712 17.19 -7.68 16.86
C LYS A 712 18.19 -7.50 15.72
N GLN A 713 18.11 -8.34 14.69
CA GLN A 713 18.99 -8.28 13.54
C GLN A 713 18.86 -6.95 12.79
N TYR A 714 17.63 -6.51 12.51
CA TYR A 714 17.38 -5.28 11.75
C TYR A 714 17.53 -4.02 12.59
N ALA A 715 17.19 -4.06 13.89
CA ALA A 715 17.40 -2.96 14.81
C ALA A 715 18.88 -2.52 14.89
N ALA A 716 19.82 -3.47 14.72
CA ALA A 716 21.25 -3.21 14.70
C ALA A 716 21.69 -2.22 13.60
N TYR A 717 20.86 -1.96 12.58
CA TYR A 717 21.16 -1.04 11.49
C TYR A 717 20.50 0.34 11.60
N LEU A 718 19.57 0.54 12.54
CA LEU A 718 18.80 1.79 12.68
C LEU A 718 19.70 3.01 12.95
N THR A 719 20.80 2.81 13.69
CA THR A 719 21.76 3.89 13.98
C THR A 719 22.57 4.34 12.76
N PHE A 720 22.58 3.55 11.67
CA PHE A 720 23.32 3.86 10.44
C PHE A 720 22.46 4.37 9.30
N LEU A 721 21.15 4.56 9.52
CA LEU A 721 20.27 5.20 8.54
C LEU A 721 20.75 6.63 8.24
N ASN A 722 20.65 7.03 6.98
CA ASN A 722 21.09 8.36 6.55
C ASN A 722 19.95 9.21 5.99
N ASN A 723 18.93 8.55 5.44
CA ASN A 723 17.75 9.19 4.88
C ASN A 723 16.56 8.21 4.92
N ARG A 724 15.39 8.70 4.50
CA ARG A 724 14.16 7.91 4.42
C ARG A 724 14.25 6.71 3.47
N ASN A 725 15.07 6.78 2.43
CA ASN A 725 15.25 5.66 1.52
C ASN A 725 15.98 4.47 2.17
N ASP A 726 16.97 4.73 3.01
CA ASP A 726 17.61 3.67 3.80
C ASP A 726 16.59 2.98 4.72
N PHE A 727 15.72 3.77 5.35
CA PHE A 727 14.65 3.25 6.20
C PHE A 727 13.65 2.40 5.42
N ARG A 728 13.26 2.86 4.21
CA ARG A 728 12.42 2.10 3.28
C ARG A 728 13.03 0.76 2.91
N ILE A 729 14.34 0.72 2.64
CA ILE A 729 15.07 -0.53 2.35
C ILE A 729 15.07 -1.44 3.57
N LEU A 730 15.44 -0.94 4.75
CA LEU A 730 15.48 -1.71 5.99
C LEU A 730 14.12 -2.37 6.31
N MET A 731 13.03 -1.59 6.25
CA MET A 731 11.68 -2.08 6.50
C MET A 731 11.26 -3.13 5.47
N THR A 732 11.49 -2.85 4.18
CA THR A 732 11.15 -3.80 3.10
C THR A 732 11.88 -5.13 3.28
N ASP A 733 13.13 -5.09 3.74
CA ASP A 733 13.93 -6.29 3.96
C ASP A 733 13.42 -7.12 5.14
N MET A 734 13.13 -6.48 6.27
CA MET A 734 12.56 -7.17 7.44
C MET A 734 11.22 -7.82 7.11
N LEU A 735 10.32 -7.11 6.43
CA LEU A 735 9.03 -7.66 6.00
C LEU A 735 9.19 -8.82 5.01
N GLY A 736 10.21 -8.76 4.17
CA GLY A 736 10.54 -9.79 3.19
C GLY A 736 10.93 -11.15 3.79
N GLU A 737 11.39 -11.17 5.05
CA GLU A 737 11.75 -12.42 5.75
C GLU A 737 10.53 -13.30 6.06
N MET A 738 9.32 -12.73 6.16
CA MET A 738 8.12 -13.51 6.48
C MET A 738 7.61 -14.37 5.31
N ASN A 739 8.13 -14.18 4.09
CA ASN A 739 7.64 -14.84 2.88
C ASN A 739 6.10 -14.79 2.73
N SER A 740 5.53 -13.61 2.94
CA SER A 740 4.07 -13.44 2.94
C SER A 740 3.63 -12.61 1.75
N SER A 741 2.46 -12.95 1.21
CA SER A 741 1.72 -12.07 0.34
C SER A 741 1.27 -10.80 1.05
N HIS A 742 0.96 -9.80 0.24
CA HIS A 742 0.47 -8.50 0.67
C HIS A 742 1.38 -7.82 1.69
N MET A 743 2.68 -8.12 1.70
CA MET A 743 3.68 -7.38 2.46
C MET A 743 4.14 -6.15 1.67
N GLY A 744 4.30 -5.04 2.38
CA GLY A 744 4.80 -3.81 1.79
C GLY A 744 4.88 -2.67 2.79
N PHE A 745 5.86 -1.81 2.57
CA PHE A 745 6.09 -0.58 3.33
C PHE A 745 6.25 0.59 2.36
N SER A 746 5.55 1.69 2.61
CA SER A 746 5.68 2.93 1.87
C SER A 746 5.89 4.09 2.83
N THR A 747 6.70 5.05 2.40
CA THR A 747 7.06 6.21 3.21
C THR A 747 7.34 7.38 2.30
N THR A 748 6.97 8.58 2.75
CA THR A 748 7.08 9.84 2.01
C THR A 748 7.35 10.97 2.97
N GLY A 749 8.14 11.97 2.57
CA GLY A 749 8.40 13.16 3.36
C GLY A 749 8.79 14.35 2.49
N SER A 750 8.67 15.56 3.03
CA SER A 750 9.04 16.79 2.29
C SER A 750 10.53 16.88 2.01
N GLU A 751 11.37 16.20 2.78
CA GLU A 751 12.80 16.05 2.57
C GLU A 751 13.15 15.20 1.32
N GLU A 752 12.21 14.41 0.80
CA GLU A 752 12.38 13.66 -0.45
C GLU A 752 11.80 14.42 -1.66
N ALA A 753 11.13 15.56 -1.45
CA ALA A 753 10.47 16.28 -2.53
C ALA A 753 11.49 16.92 -3.48
N SER A 754 11.41 16.58 -4.77
CA SER A 754 12.14 17.28 -5.82
C SER A 754 11.54 18.66 -6.06
N ARG A 755 12.39 19.67 -6.35
CA ARG A 755 11.90 20.99 -6.76
C ARG A 755 11.32 20.98 -8.19
N LEU A 756 11.75 20.02 -9.01
CA LEU A 756 11.33 19.86 -10.39
C LEU A 756 10.51 18.58 -10.51
N ASN A 757 9.37 18.68 -11.20
CA ASN A 757 8.49 17.56 -11.50
C ASN A 757 8.02 17.70 -12.95
N TYR A 758 8.18 16.65 -13.75
CA TYR A 758 7.79 16.62 -15.15
C TYR A 758 6.85 15.44 -15.43
N THR A 759 6.04 15.58 -16.47
CA THR A 759 5.05 14.61 -16.95
C THR A 759 5.15 14.45 -18.46
N THR A 760 4.94 13.24 -18.97
CA THR A 760 4.80 12.98 -20.42
C THR A 760 3.38 13.25 -20.89
N LEU A 761 3.26 13.89 -22.05
CA LEU A 761 2.02 14.13 -22.78
C LEU A 761 1.92 13.14 -23.95
N GLU A 762 1.16 12.07 -23.76
CA GLU A 762 1.06 10.96 -24.71
C GLU A 762 0.08 11.24 -25.86
N PRO A 763 0.52 11.14 -27.13
CA PRO A 763 -0.34 11.40 -28.27
C PRO A 763 -1.21 10.21 -28.68
N GLY A 764 -1.04 9.01 -28.11
CA GLY A 764 -1.77 7.83 -28.58
C GLY A 764 -1.29 7.29 -29.94
N ILE A 765 -0.02 7.53 -30.25
CA ILE A 765 0.65 7.10 -31.49
C ILE A 765 1.71 6.06 -31.16
N GLU A 766 1.78 4.99 -31.95
CA GLU A 766 2.94 4.10 -32.00
C GLU A 766 3.87 4.59 -33.12
N TRP A 767 5.12 4.89 -32.75
CA TRP A 767 6.12 5.38 -33.68
C TRP A 767 6.85 4.23 -34.37
N ASP A 768 7.32 4.46 -35.59
CA ASP A 768 8.13 3.50 -36.33
C ASP A 768 9.48 3.27 -35.63
N GLN A 769 9.92 2.01 -35.56
CA GLN A 769 11.15 1.64 -34.86
C GLN A 769 12.41 2.03 -35.64
N ALA A 770 12.37 2.00 -36.97
CA ALA A 770 13.52 2.35 -37.80
C ALA A 770 13.66 3.87 -37.98
N ASN A 771 12.55 4.60 -38.00
CA ASN A 771 12.51 6.05 -38.04
C ASN A 771 11.61 6.60 -36.90
N PRO A 772 12.20 7.06 -35.79
CA PRO A 772 11.43 7.46 -34.61
C PRO A 772 10.62 8.74 -34.78
N LEU A 773 10.75 9.47 -35.91
CA LEU A 773 9.90 10.61 -36.24
C LEU A 773 8.70 10.22 -37.11
N LYS A 774 8.68 8.99 -37.63
CA LYS A 774 7.62 8.51 -38.51
C LYS A 774 6.52 7.84 -37.68
N VAL A 775 5.27 8.14 -38.01
CA VAL A 775 4.11 7.45 -37.46
C VAL A 775 4.09 6.02 -37.97
N GLY A 776 4.15 5.05 -37.05
CA GLY A 776 3.96 3.64 -37.35
C GLY A 776 2.46 3.33 -37.44
N ARG A 777 1.70 3.70 -36.40
CA ARG A 777 0.23 3.64 -36.38
C ARG A 777 -0.38 4.51 -35.29
N VAL A 778 -1.70 4.69 -35.34
CA VAL A 778 -2.51 5.24 -34.24
C VAL A 778 -3.12 4.09 -33.44
N PHE A 779 -3.08 4.18 -32.11
CA PHE A 779 -3.70 3.15 -31.26
C PHE A 779 -5.23 3.25 -31.32
N PRO A 780 -5.97 2.12 -31.46
CA PRO A 780 -7.42 2.12 -31.37
C PRO A 780 -7.92 2.71 -30.04
N ARG A 781 -9.01 3.48 -30.10
CA ARG A 781 -9.65 4.19 -28.97
C ARG A 781 -8.79 5.27 -28.30
N SER A 782 -7.59 5.53 -28.80
CA SER A 782 -6.68 6.53 -28.25
C SER A 782 -7.18 7.96 -28.42
N VAL A 783 -6.44 8.92 -27.84
CA VAL A 783 -6.71 10.35 -28.02
C VAL A 783 -6.55 10.83 -29.47
N SER A 784 -5.78 10.10 -30.29
CA SER A 784 -5.64 10.37 -31.73
C SER A 784 -6.59 9.56 -32.61
N ASP A 785 -7.24 8.51 -32.08
CA ASP A 785 -8.29 7.76 -32.79
C ASP A 785 -9.66 8.45 -32.60
N ARG A 786 -9.79 9.61 -33.26
CA ARG A 786 -10.99 10.47 -33.19
C ARG A 786 -11.34 11.01 -34.56
N LYS A 787 -12.64 11.14 -34.83
CA LYS A 787 -13.14 11.80 -36.02
C LYS A 787 -12.65 13.24 -36.06
N GLY A 788 -11.87 13.60 -37.08
CA GLY A 788 -11.30 14.94 -37.28
C GLY A 788 -9.81 15.05 -36.98
N ILE A 789 -9.16 14.00 -36.47
CA ILE A 789 -7.70 13.92 -36.32
C ILE A 789 -7.15 13.07 -37.49
N ASP A 790 -6.48 13.70 -38.45
CA ASP A 790 -5.93 13.02 -39.65
C ASP A 790 -4.45 12.67 -39.49
N ILE A 791 -4.15 11.71 -38.62
CA ILE A 791 -2.81 11.13 -38.44
C ILE A 791 -2.83 9.71 -38.99
N GLN A 792 -1.90 9.39 -39.89
CA GLN A 792 -1.83 8.12 -40.62
C GLN A 792 -0.44 7.49 -40.54
N PRO A 793 -0.36 6.15 -40.62
CA PRO A 793 0.91 5.46 -40.85
C PRO A 793 1.67 6.07 -42.03
N GLY A 794 2.93 6.42 -41.83
CA GLY A 794 3.73 7.06 -42.88
C GLY A 794 4.07 8.53 -42.62
N ASP A 795 3.23 9.25 -41.89
CA ASP A 795 3.40 10.66 -41.61
C ASP A 795 4.69 10.92 -40.82
N VAL A 796 5.44 11.97 -41.17
CA VAL A 796 6.70 12.31 -40.51
C VAL A 796 6.50 13.53 -39.64
N LEU A 797 6.79 13.42 -38.34
CA LEU A 797 6.72 14.53 -37.41
C LEU A 797 7.78 15.59 -37.77
N VAL A 798 7.32 16.83 -37.96
CA VAL A 798 8.17 17.99 -38.29
C VAL A 798 8.29 18.94 -37.10
N ALA A 799 7.21 19.19 -36.37
CA ALA A 799 7.23 20.08 -35.21
C ALA A 799 6.19 19.70 -34.14
N VAL A 800 6.47 20.11 -32.91
CA VAL A 800 5.54 20.04 -31.76
C VAL A 800 5.46 21.42 -31.13
N ASP A 801 4.26 21.99 -31.06
CA ASP A 801 4.01 23.38 -30.68
C ASP A 801 4.92 24.36 -31.41
N GLN A 802 5.00 24.22 -32.74
CA GLN A 802 5.82 25.01 -33.66
C GLN A 802 7.34 24.89 -33.44
N LYS A 803 7.80 24.03 -32.52
CA LYS A 803 9.23 23.74 -32.34
C LYS A 803 9.64 22.60 -33.27
N PRO A 804 10.57 22.82 -34.22
CA PRO A 804 11.03 21.76 -35.11
C PRO A 804 11.64 20.59 -34.33
N VAL A 805 11.36 19.37 -34.77
CA VAL A 805 11.98 18.13 -34.28
C VAL A 805 13.12 17.67 -35.22
N GLY A 806 13.86 16.63 -34.83
CA GLY A 806 14.92 16.04 -35.68
C GLY A 806 16.31 16.68 -35.57
N GLY A 807 16.52 17.54 -34.56
CA GLY A 807 17.84 18.04 -34.17
C GLY A 807 18.59 17.08 -33.22
N ALA A 808 19.43 17.64 -32.35
CA ALA A 808 20.21 16.86 -31.38
C ALA A 808 19.38 16.24 -30.23
N LEU A 809 18.12 16.66 -30.06
CA LEU A 809 17.22 16.20 -29.01
C LEU A 809 16.31 15.06 -29.53
N PRO A 810 16.01 14.05 -28.69
CA PRO A 810 15.08 12.99 -29.06
C PRO A 810 13.64 13.53 -29.16
N ARG A 811 12.77 12.77 -29.84
CA ARG A 811 11.35 13.10 -29.99
C ARG A 811 10.67 13.26 -28.63
N ASP A 812 10.93 12.33 -27.71
CA ASP A 812 10.26 12.29 -26.40
C ASP A 812 10.48 13.57 -25.58
N TYR A 813 11.59 14.29 -25.79
CA TYR A 813 11.86 15.59 -25.17
C TYR A 813 10.72 16.60 -25.39
N TYR A 814 10.08 16.58 -26.57
CA TYR A 814 9.03 17.53 -26.93
C TYR A 814 7.68 17.22 -26.24
N PHE A 815 7.55 16.01 -25.67
CA PHE A 815 6.37 15.54 -24.94
C PHE A 815 6.53 15.61 -23.43
N TYR A 816 7.74 15.91 -22.93
CA TYR A 816 8.06 15.86 -21.52
C TYR A 816 8.12 17.28 -20.93
N ARG A 817 7.18 17.63 -20.03
CA ARG A 817 6.96 19.01 -19.56
C ARG A 817 6.74 19.09 -18.05
N PRO A 818 6.95 20.26 -17.42
CA PRO A 818 6.66 20.45 -15.98
C PRO A 818 5.18 20.29 -15.58
N ALA A 819 4.26 20.30 -16.54
CA ALA A 819 2.83 20.18 -16.30
C ALA A 819 2.08 19.61 -17.52
N MET A 820 0.94 18.97 -17.27
CA MET A 820 0.01 18.55 -18.33
C MET A 820 -0.59 19.79 -19.00
N THR A 821 -0.55 19.84 -20.33
CA THR A 821 -1.30 20.81 -21.12
C THR A 821 -2.60 20.19 -21.62
N GLN A 822 -3.60 21.03 -21.88
CA GLN A 822 -4.88 20.58 -22.43
C GLN A 822 -4.77 20.20 -23.91
N GLU A 823 -3.81 20.77 -24.64
CA GLU A 823 -3.64 20.58 -26.08
C GLU A 823 -2.16 20.48 -26.46
N LEU A 824 -1.89 19.76 -27.56
CA LEU A 824 -0.64 19.75 -28.31
C LEU A 824 -0.93 20.03 -29.79
N LEU A 825 -0.11 20.87 -30.41
CA LEU A 825 -0.10 21.09 -31.86
C LEU A 825 1.03 20.29 -32.49
N PHE A 826 0.69 19.34 -33.36
CA PHE A 826 1.65 18.59 -34.17
C PHE A 826 1.66 19.14 -35.59
N THR A 827 2.85 19.34 -36.17
CA THR A 827 3.03 19.54 -37.61
C THR A 827 3.62 18.27 -38.18
N PHE A 828 2.90 17.63 -39.10
CA PHE A 828 3.33 16.42 -39.80
C PHE A 828 3.59 16.73 -41.28
N SER A 829 4.46 15.95 -41.93
CA SER A 829 4.65 15.93 -43.37
C SER A 829 4.14 14.61 -43.95
N ARG A 830 3.24 14.70 -44.92
CA ARG A 830 2.74 13.57 -45.74
C ARG A 830 3.07 13.86 -47.19
N GLU A 831 3.84 12.97 -47.83
CA GLU A 831 4.27 13.13 -49.23
C GLU A 831 4.94 14.50 -49.53
N GLY A 832 5.66 15.05 -48.55
CA GLY A 832 6.35 16.34 -48.67
C GLY A 832 5.48 17.57 -48.43
N LYS A 833 4.20 17.41 -48.08
CA LYS A 833 3.31 18.52 -47.69
C LYS A 833 3.11 18.53 -46.19
N GLU A 834 3.38 19.67 -45.56
CA GLU A 834 3.16 19.87 -44.13
C GLU A 834 1.70 20.22 -43.82
N TYR A 835 1.21 19.72 -42.70
CA TYR A 835 -0.11 20.04 -42.18
C TYR A 835 -0.13 19.90 -40.66
N ASP A 836 -1.04 20.65 -40.02
CA ASP A 836 -1.16 20.72 -38.57
C ASP A 836 -2.33 19.87 -38.06
N VAL A 837 -2.13 19.26 -36.89
CA VAL A 837 -3.13 18.49 -36.16
C VAL A 837 -3.07 18.83 -34.68
N LYS A 838 -4.24 19.03 -34.05
CA LYS A 838 -4.35 19.25 -32.60
C LYS A 838 -4.82 17.98 -31.91
N VAL A 839 -4.23 17.66 -30.77
CA VAL A 839 -4.59 16.50 -29.95
C VAL A 839 -4.69 16.91 -28.50
N HIS A 840 -5.66 16.36 -27.77
CA HIS A 840 -5.69 16.41 -26.31
C HIS A 840 -4.83 15.26 -25.78
N PRO A 841 -3.63 15.52 -25.23
CA PRO A 841 -2.73 14.45 -24.83
C PRO A 841 -3.26 13.67 -23.63
N ALA A 842 -2.93 12.39 -23.57
CA ALA A 842 -3.16 11.56 -22.40
C ALA A 842 -1.95 11.60 -21.46
N GLY A 843 -2.11 11.06 -20.23
CA GLY A 843 -0.97 10.88 -19.32
C GLY A 843 -0.08 9.70 -19.71
N ALA A 844 1.12 9.65 -19.13
CA ALA A 844 2.19 8.67 -19.44
C ALA A 844 1.77 7.18 -19.45
N GLY A 845 0.78 6.79 -18.66
CA GLY A 845 0.30 5.39 -18.60
C GLY A 845 -0.67 4.98 -19.73
N ALA A 846 -1.03 5.89 -20.62
CA ALA A 846 -2.08 5.65 -21.62
C ALA A 846 -1.70 4.60 -22.66
N ILE A 847 -0.44 4.60 -23.13
CA ILE A 847 0.04 3.64 -24.14
C ILE A 847 -0.05 2.20 -23.61
N GLY A 848 0.35 1.98 -22.36
CA GLY A 848 0.19 0.69 -21.69
C GLY A 848 -1.27 0.24 -21.66
N SER A 849 -2.18 1.17 -21.33
CA SER A 849 -3.62 0.89 -21.29
C SER A 849 -4.17 0.51 -22.68
N TYR A 850 -3.81 1.25 -23.72
CA TYR A 850 -4.26 0.95 -25.09
C TYR A 850 -3.81 -0.42 -25.59
N ARG A 851 -2.55 -0.79 -25.31
CA ARG A 851 -2.04 -2.12 -25.68
C ARG A 851 -2.71 -3.26 -24.90
N TYR A 852 -3.03 -3.04 -23.62
CA TYR A 852 -3.79 -4.03 -22.85
C TYR A 852 -5.16 -4.25 -23.47
N GLU A 853 -5.90 -3.17 -23.80
CA GLU A 853 -7.23 -3.29 -24.43
C GLU A 853 -7.16 -3.98 -25.80
N GLU A 854 -6.14 -3.68 -26.60
CA GLU A 854 -5.88 -4.36 -27.87
C GLU A 854 -5.63 -5.87 -27.67
N TRP A 855 -4.83 -6.26 -26.66
CA TRP A 855 -4.62 -7.67 -26.31
C TRP A 855 -5.92 -8.40 -25.93
N ILE A 856 -6.84 -7.74 -25.21
CA ILE A 856 -8.16 -8.30 -24.90
C ILE A 856 -8.96 -8.55 -26.18
N ASP A 857 -8.99 -7.57 -27.09
CA ASP A 857 -9.74 -7.67 -28.34
C ASP A 857 -9.14 -8.74 -29.27
N ASP A 858 -7.82 -8.84 -29.34
CA ASP A 858 -7.12 -9.86 -30.10
C ASP A 858 -7.45 -11.27 -29.60
N ASN A 859 -7.50 -11.46 -28.27
CA ASN A 859 -7.93 -12.73 -27.69
C ASN A 859 -9.40 -13.04 -27.97
N ARG A 860 -10.29 -12.04 -27.87
CA ARG A 860 -11.71 -12.22 -28.24
C ARG A 860 -11.84 -12.63 -29.70
N ASN A 861 -11.11 -11.97 -30.60
CA ASN A 861 -11.08 -12.29 -32.02
C ASN A 861 -10.51 -13.69 -32.28
N ARG A 862 -9.46 -14.09 -31.57
CA ARG A 862 -8.89 -15.44 -31.63
C ARG A 862 -9.91 -16.50 -31.21
N VAL A 863 -10.62 -16.31 -30.09
CA VAL A 863 -11.67 -17.24 -29.64
C VAL A 863 -12.83 -17.30 -30.64
N ASN A 864 -13.28 -16.16 -31.16
CA ASN A 864 -14.32 -16.12 -32.18
C ASN A 864 -13.90 -16.88 -33.44
N LYS A 865 -12.66 -16.73 -33.90
CA LYS A 865 -12.15 -17.46 -35.07
C LYS A 865 -12.03 -18.96 -34.82
N LEU A 866 -11.44 -19.37 -33.69
CA LEU A 866 -11.21 -20.78 -33.38
C LEU A 866 -12.50 -21.56 -33.08
N SER A 867 -13.55 -20.88 -32.62
CA SER A 867 -14.82 -21.50 -32.23
C SER A 867 -15.94 -21.34 -33.26
N ASP A 868 -15.69 -20.74 -34.42
CA ASP A 868 -16.73 -20.26 -35.34
C ASP A 868 -17.79 -19.39 -34.64
N ASN A 869 -17.32 -18.46 -33.80
CA ASN A 869 -18.14 -17.55 -33.01
C ASN A 869 -19.07 -18.24 -31.99
N LYS A 870 -18.83 -19.51 -31.64
CA LYS A 870 -19.67 -20.29 -30.70
C LYS A 870 -19.37 -20.05 -29.23
N ILE A 871 -18.21 -19.49 -28.89
CA ILE A 871 -17.77 -19.30 -27.50
C ILE A 871 -17.71 -17.79 -27.17
N ALA A 872 -18.16 -17.40 -25.98
CA ALA A 872 -17.95 -16.07 -25.43
C ALA A 872 -16.56 -15.98 -24.78
N TYR A 873 -15.88 -14.84 -24.91
CA TYR A 873 -14.63 -14.56 -24.21
C TYR A 873 -14.76 -13.28 -23.39
N VAL A 874 -14.49 -13.40 -22.10
CA VAL A 874 -14.46 -12.28 -21.16
C VAL A 874 -13.17 -12.33 -20.38
N HIS A 875 -12.47 -11.20 -20.33
CA HIS A 875 -11.27 -11.01 -19.52
C HIS A 875 -11.59 -10.06 -18.38
N MET A 876 -11.13 -10.38 -17.17
CA MET A 876 -11.17 -9.44 -16.05
C MET A 876 -9.75 -9.03 -15.66
N LYS A 877 -9.46 -7.73 -15.76
CA LYS A 877 -8.12 -7.18 -15.46
C LYS A 877 -7.76 -7.24 -13.99
N ASN A 878 -8.75 -7.09 -13.12
CA ASN A 878 -8.67 -7.17 -11.68
C ASN A 878 -10.03 -7.63 -11.13
N MET A 879 -10.15 -7.74 -9.81
CA MET A 879 -11.37 -8.11 -9.11
C MET A 879 -11.97 -6.91 -8.36
N GLY A 880 -11.89 -5.71 -8.94
CA GLY A 880 -12.48 -4.49 -8.37
C GLY A 880 -13.92 -4.26 -8.83
N GLY A 881 -14.68 -3.44 -8.09
CA GLY A 881 -16.09 -3.14 -8.40
C GLY A 881 -16.32 -2.53 -9.79
N GLY A 882 -15.39 -1.71 -10.29
CA GLY A 882 -15.47 -1.18 -11.65
C GLY A 882 -15.35 -2.28 -12.72
N GLU A 883 -14.44 -3.23 -12.52
CA GLU A 883 -14.26 -4.36 -13.44
C GLU A 883 -15.38 -5.38 -13.34
N LEU A 884 -15.98 -5.58 -12.15
CA LEU A 884 -17.22 -6.35 -12.00
C LEU A 884 -18.34 -5.78 -12.89
N GLY A 885 -18.49 -4.45 -12.92
CA GLY A 885 -19.44 -3.78 -13.81
C GLY A 885 -19.16 -4.08 -15.30
N THR A 886 -17.90 -3.96 -15.72
CA THR A 886 -17.46 -4.32 -17.08
C THR A 886 -17.72 -5.79 -17.40
N PHE A 887 -17.44 -6.70 -16.47
CA PHE A 887 -17.67 -8.14 -16.59
C PHE A 887 -19.15 -8.45 -16.82
N ILE A 888 -20.05 -7.93 -15.96
CA ILE A 888 -21.49 -8.14 -16.10
C ILE A 888 -21.98 -7.57 -17.44
N MET A 889 -21.62 -6.32 -17.77
CA MET A 889 -22.01 -5.68 -19.03
C MET A 889 -21.51 -6.47 -20.26
N THR A 890 -20.29 -7.00 -20.19
CA THR A 890 -19.71 -7.80 -21.28
C THR A 890 -20.42 -9.15 -21.40
N LEU A 891 -20.64 -9.90 -20.30
CA LEU A 891 -21.30 -11.19 -20.36
C LEU A 891 -22.75 -11.09 -20.85
N THR A 892 -23.49 -10.11 -20.36
CA THR A 892 -24.88 -9.85 -20.78
C THR A 892 -24.99 -9.49 -22.27
N ARG A 893 -23.92 -8.98 -22.89
CA ARG A 893 -23.82 -8.75 -24.33
C ARG A 893 -23.32 -9.98 -25.09
N GLU A 894 -22.24 -10.60 -24.63
CA GLU A 894 -21.47 -11.59 -25.39
C GLU A 894 -22.03 -13.01 -25.30
N LEU A 895 -22.74 -13.39 -24.22
CA LEU A 895 -23.26 -14.76 -24.06
C LEU A 895 -24.45 -15.07 -24.98
N GLU A 896 -25.16 -14.05 -25.47
CA GLU A 896 -26.33 -14.22 -26.32
C GLU A 896 -25.95 -15.00 -27.61
N GLY A 897 -26.59 -16.15 -27.83
CA GLY A 897 -26.34 -17.00 -29.00
C GLY A 897 -25.05 -17.84 -28.94
N LYS A 898 -24.29 -17.79 -27.84
CA LYS A 898 -23.11 -18.64 -27.61
C LYS A 898 -23.48 -19.99 -27.00
N LYS A 899 -22.51 -20.90 -26.98
CA LYS A 899 -22.62 -22.28 -26.49
C LYS A 899 -21.58 -22.63 -25.43
N GLY A 900 -20.81 -21.66 -24.96
CA GLY A 900 -19.78 -21.82 -23.95
C GLY A 900 -19.12 -20.48 -23.61
N LEU A 901 -18.39 -20.46 -22.50
CA LEU A 901 -17.73 -19.27 -21.96
C LEU A 901 -16.28 -19.57 -21.60
N ILE A 902 -15.37 -18.70 -22.03
CA ILE A 902 -14.03 -18.57 -21.46
C ILE A 902 -14.02 -17.31 -20.61
N LEU A 903 -13.83 -17.48 -19.30
CA LEU A 903 -13.47 -16.41 -18.38
C LEU A 903 -11.94 -16.41 -18.22
N ASP A 904 -11.29 -15.33 -18.60
CA ASP A 904 -9.84 -15.17 -18.53
C ASP A 904 -9.46 -14.30 -17.33
N LEU A 905 -8.76 -14.91 -16.37
CA LEU A 905 -8.18 -14.25 -15.19
C LEU A 905 -6.64 -14.26 -15.22
N ARG A 906 -6.02 -14.59 -16.36
CA ARG A 906 -4.56 -14.49 -16.51
C ARG A 906 -4.12 -13.05 -16.27
N TYR A 907 -3.05 -12.84 -15.53
CA TYR A 907 -2.54 -11.50 -15.18
C TYR A 907 -3.50 -10.62 -14.35
N ASN A 908 -4.56 -11.20 -13.76
CA ASN A 908 -5.50 -10.48 -12.92
C ASN A 908 -4.86 -10.08 -11.59
N THR A 909 -4.97 -8.80 -11.21
CA THR A 909 -4.28 -8.22 -10.03
C THR A 909 -5.09 -8.27 -8.72
N GLY A 910 -6.14 -9.09 -8.62
CA GLY A 910 -6.92 -9.23 -7.40
C GLY A 910 -7.88 -8.08 -7.11
N GLY A 911 -8.48 -8.09 -5.92
CA GLY A 911 -9.57 -7.21 -5.52
C GLY A 911 -10.44 -7.85 -4.43
N ASN A 912 -11.76 -7.81 -4.55
CA ASN A 912 -12.68 -8.33 -3.53
C ASN A 912 -14.11 -8.59 -4.03
N VAL A 913 -14.28 -9.00 -5.30
CA VAL A 913 -15.60 -9.21 -5.92
C VAL A 913 -15.86 -10.65 -6.34
N HIS A 914 -15.03 -11.61 -5.89
CA HIS A 914 -15.17 -13.03 -6.22
C HIS A 914 -16.59 -13.58 -6.00
N ASP A 915 -17.25 -13.22 -4.89
CA ASP A 915 -18.61 -13.69 -4.58
C ASP A 915 -19.63 -13.26 -5.65
N ASP A 916 -19.58 -12.01 -6.09
CA ASP A 916 -20.48 -11.48 -7.10
C ASP A 916 -20.22 -12.13 -8.47
N VAL A 917 -18.96 -12.40 -8.81
CA VAL A 917 -18.57 -13.14 -10.02
C VAL A 917 -19.09 -14.57 -9.97
N LEU A 918 -18.80 -15.31 -8.90
CA LEU A 918 -19.20 -16.71 -8.73
C LEU A 918 -20.73 -16.87 -8.69
N ARG A 919 -21.44 -15.93 -8.04
CA ARG A 919 -22.92 -15.92 -8.02
C ARG A 919 -23.51 -15.69 -9.40
N PHE A 920 -22.92 -14.81 -10.21
CA PHE A 920 -23.36 -14.59 -11.59
C PHE A 920 -23.14 -15.85 -12.44
N LEU A 921 -21.95 -16.46 -12.35
CA LEU A 921 -21.60 -17.66 -13.13
C LEU A 921 -22.49 -18.86 -12.80
N GLN A 922 -22.98 -18.98 -11.56
CA GLN A 922 -23.86 -20.07 -11.11
C GLN A 922 -25.29 -20.03 -11.67
N GLN A 923 -25.71 -18.92 -12.30
CA GLN A 923 -27.08 -18.80 -12.81
C GLN A 923 -27.36 -19.85 -13.91
N LYS A 924 -28.46 -20.59 -13.75
CA LYS A 924 -28.96 -21.64 -14.66
C LYS A 924 -30.39 -21.36 -15.09
N THR A 925 -30.80 -21.90 -16.24
CA THR A 925 -32.20 -21.92 -16.63
C THR A 925 -32.97 -22.85 -15.72
N TYR A 926 -34.03 -22.34 -15.10
CA TYR A 926 -34.92 -23.11 -14.22
C TYR A 926 -36.38 -23.13 -14.72
N LEU A 927 -36.76 -22.22 -15.63
CA LEU A 927 -38.08 -22.17 -16.26
C LEU A 927 -37.98 -21.65 -17.70
N LYS A 928 -39.09 -21.74 -18.46
CA LYS A 928 -39.27 -21.03 -19.73
C LYS A 928 -40.54 -20.18 -19.73
N TRP A 929 -40.46 -18.99 -20.30
CA TRP A 929 -41.59 -18.08 -20.45
C TRP A 929 -41.94 -17.88 -21.92
N LYS A 930 -43.22 -17.64 -22.21
CA LYS A 930 -43.67 -17.17 -23.53
C LYS A 930 -44.79 -16.16 -23.35
N SER A 931 -44.78 -15.09 -24.16
CA SER A 931 -45.96 -14.27 -24.37
C SER A 931 -46.90 -14.97 -25.36
N ARG A 932 -48.18 -14.55 -25.42
CA ARG A 932 -49.13 -15.04 -26.42
C ARG A 932 -48.61 -14.69 -27.83
N GLY A 933 -48.28 -15.71 -28.63
CA GLY A 933 -47.71 -15.56 -29.98
C GLY A 933 -46.18 -15.45 -30.03
N GLY A 934 -45.49 -15.42 -28.88
CA GLY A 934 -44.02 -15.39 -28.80
C GLY A 934 -43.35 -16.77 -28.78
N LYS A 935 -42.03 -16.79 -28.88
CA LYS A 935 -41.20 -18.00 -28.67
C LYS A 935 -41.01 -18.27 -27.17
N LEU A 936 -40.76 -19.53 -26.81
CA LEU A 936 -40.29 -19.86 -25.46
C LEU A 936 -38.88 -19.27 -25.27
N ALA A 937 -38.71 -18.47 -24.24
CA ALA A 937 -37.44 -17.91 -23.78
C ALA A 937 -37.07 -18.50 -22.42
N ASN A 938 -35.77 -18.57 -22.12
CA ASN A 938 -35.26 -19.09 -20.85
C ASN A 938 -35.49 -18.09 -19.71
N GLN A 939 -35.65 -18.62 -18.50
CA GLN A 939 -35.61 -17.88 -17.24
C GLN A 939 -34.64 -18.59 -16.29
N SER A 940 -33.63 -17.94 -15.71
CA SER A 940 -33.29 -16.50 -15.85
C SER A 940 -32.88 -16.08 -17.26
N ASN A 941 -33.02 -14.79 -17.57
CA ASN A 941 -32.56 -14.19 -18.83
C ASN A 941 -31.06 -14.42 -19.09
N PHE A 942 -30.28 -14.63 -18.02
CA PHE A 942 -28.87 -14.98 -18.08
C PHE A 942 -28.66 -16.32 -17.38
N SER A 943 -28.07 -17.28 -18.10
CA SER A 943 -27.85 -18.64 -17.60
C SER A 943 -26.48 -19.20 -18.04
N PRO A 944 -25.35 -18.56 -17.67
CA PRO A 944 -24.01 -19.00 -18.07
C PRO A 944 -23.72 -20.47 -17.73
N SER A 945 -24.26 -20.97 -16.62
CA SER A 945 -24.08 -22.36 -16.20
C SER A 945 -24.91 -23.39 -16.99
N ASP A 946 -25.70 -22.98 -17.99
CA ASP A 946 -26.31 -23.91 -18.95
C ASP A 946 -25.29 -24.44 -19.98
N PHE A 947 -24.14 -23.78 -20.08
CA PHE A 947 -23.09 -24.08 -21.05
C PHE A 947 -21.77 -24.42 -20.35
N PRO A 948 -20.84 -25.13 -21.02
CA PRO A 948 -19.49 -25.32 -20.51
C PRO A 948 -18.79 -23.98 -20.26
N ILE A 949 -18.17 -23.85 -19.08
CA ILE A 949 -17.34 -22.72 -18.71
C ILE A 949 -15.90 -23.22 -18.54
N VAL A 950 -14.94 -22.50 -19.10
CA VAL A 950 -13.51 -22.65 -18.82
C VAL A 950 -13.01 -21.37 -18.16
N LEU A 951 -12.26 -21.54 -17.07
CA LEU A 951 -11.53 -20.47 -16.40
C LEU A 951 -10.06 -20.55 -16.80
N LEU A 952 -9.50 -19.47 -17.35
CA LEU A 952 -8.07 -19.35 -17.59
C LEU A 952 -7.39 -18.65 -16.42
N ILE A 953 -6.31 -19.24 -15.91
CA ILE A 953 -5.43 -18.65 -14.89
C ILE A 953 -3.98 -18.78 -15.32
N ASN A 954 -3.09 -17.98 -14.75
CA ASN A 954 -1.66 -18.20 -14.90
C ASN A 954 -0.89 -17.84 -13.63
N GLU A 955 0.44 -17.94 -13.71
CA GLU A 955 1.39 -17.62 -12.65
C GLU A 955 1.37 -16.15 -12.18
N GLN A 956 0.56 -15.30 -12.83
CA GLN A 956 0.30 -13.91 -12.46
C GLN A 956 -1.17 -13.64 -12.08
N SER A 957 -2.03 -14.66 -12.00
CA SER A 957 -3.34 -14.56 -11.36
C SER A 957 -3.14 -14.52 -9.84
N LEU A 958 -3.51 -13.42 -9.19
CA LEU A 958 -3.18 -13.18 -7.79
C LEU A 958 -4.37 -12.74 -6.94
N SER A 959 -4.27 -12.97 -5.63
CA SER A 959 -5.23 -12.52 -4.63
C SER A 959 -6.65 -13.00 -4.90
N ASP A 960 -7.63 -12.11 -4.99
CA ASP A 960 -9.04 -12.46 -5.19
C ASP A 960 -9.32 -13.28 -6.47
N ALA A 961 -8.42 -13.24 -7.46
CA ALA A 961 -8.47 -14.14 -8.61
C ALA A 961 -8.21 -15.60 -8.21
N GLU A 962 -7.33 -15.84 -7.24
CA GLU A 962 -7.06 -17.17 -6.67
C GLU A 962 -8.28 -17.67 -5.89
N MET A 963 -8.93 -16.81 -5.11
CA MET A 963 -10.20 -17.14 -4.43
C MET A 963 -11.30 -17.48 -5.42
N THR A 964 -11.46 -16.67 -6.48
CA THR A 964 -12.40 -16.96 -7.57
C THR A 964 -12.09 -18.30 -8.22
N SER A 965 -10.81 -18.62 -8.42
CA SER A 965 -10.38 -19.85 -9.07
C SER A 965 -10.63 -21.08 -8.19
N ALA A 966 -10.29 -21.01 -6.90
CA ALA A 966 -10.58 -22.06 -5.93
C ALA A 966 -12.10 -22.27 -5.78
N GLY A 967 -12.85 -21.18 -5.63
CA GLY A 967 -14.32 -21.22 -5.55
C GLY A 967 -14.97 -21.78 -6.80
N PHE A 968 -14.48 -21.42 -7.99
CA PHE A 968 -14.96 -21.95 -9.27
C PHE A 968 -14.81 -23.47 -9.37
N LYS A 969 -13.67 -24.01 -8.92
CA LYS A 969 -13.43 -25.46 -8.83
C LYS A 969 -14.38 -26.11 -7.83
N GLN A 970 -14.48 -25.54 -6.63
CA GLN A 970 -15.25 -26.11 -5.53
C GLN A 970 -16.76 -26.15 -5.83
N LEU A 971 -17.28 -25.14 -6.55
CA LEU A 971 -18.66 -25.07 -7.01
C LEU A 971 -18.95 -25.92 -8.26
N GLY A 972 -17.93 -26.54 -8.85
CA GLY A 972 -18.07 -27.40 -10.02
C GLY A 972 -18.55 -26.65 -11.28
N LEU A 973 -18.15 -25.39 -11.45
CA LEU A 973 -18.64 -24.53 -12.53
C LEU A 973 -18.01 -24.85 -13.89
N GLY A 974 -16.87 -25.53 -13.91
CA GLY A 974 -16.17 -25.85 -15.14
C GLY A 974 -14.75 -26.36 -14.91
N LYS A 975 -13.89 -26.22 -15.93
CA LYS A 975 -12.47 -26.58 -15.85
C LYS A 975 -11.59 -25.34 -15.74
N VAL A 976 -10.56 -25.42 -14.90
CA VAL A 976 -9.49 -24.42 -14.83
C VAL A 976 -8.32 -24.86 -15.71
N ILE A 977 -7.86 -24.00 -16.61
CA ILE A 977 -6.77 -24.29 -17.56
C ILE A 977 -5.70 -23.20 -17.46
N GLY A 978 -4.43 -23.61 -17.50
CA GLY A 978 -3.30 -22.68 -17.52
C GLY A 978 -2.15 -23.17 -16.65
N THR A 979 -1.59 -22.31 -15.79
CA THR A 979 -0.53 -22.66 -14.84
C THR A 979 -0.99 -22.48 -13.39
N GLU A 980 -0.18 -22.90 -12.41
CA GLU A 980 -0.46 -22.61 -11.01
C GLU A 980 -0.49 -21.09 -10.77
N SER A 981 -1.41 -20.62 -9.94
CA SER A 981 -1.53 -19.20 -9.60
C SER A 981 -0.36 -18.67 -8.75
N TYR A 982 -0.33 -17.36 -8.53
CA TYR A 982 0.87 -16.68 -8.01
C TYR A 982 1.23 -17.02 -6.55
N ARG A 983 0.28 -17.42 -5.70
CA ARG A 983 0.42 -17.54 -4.22
C ARG A 983 0.52 -16.18 -3.53
N TRP A 984 -0.56 -15.40 -3.67
CA TRP A 984 -0.66 -14.08 -3.07
C TRP A 984 -2.07 -13.83 -2.53
N ILE A 985 -2.50 -14.52 -1.48
CA ILE A 985 -3.93 -14.58 -1.12
C ILE A 985 -4.26 -14.60 0.37
N ILE A 986 -3.59 -13.73 1.13
CA ILE A 986 -4.07 -13.34 2.46
C ILE A 986 -4.88 -12.04 2.31
N PHE A 987 -6.14 -12.02 2.74
CA PHE A 987 -6.88 -10.75 2.79
C PHE A 987 -6.22 -9.84 3.82
N THR A 988 -6.23 -8.55 3.53
CA THR A 988 -5.28 -7.63 4.15
C THR A 988 -5.85 -6.24 4.33
N SER A 989 -5.34 -5.56 5.35
CA SER A 989 -5.59 -4.15 5.63
C SER A 989 -4.25 -3.38 5.58
N GLY A 990 -4.12 -2.34 6.39
CA GLY A 990 -2.85 -1.71 6.67
C GLY A 990 -3.01 -0.60 7.70
N LYS A 991 -1.89 -0.07 8.17
CA LYS A 991 -1.86 0.91 9.24
C LYS A 991 -0.90 2.05 8.91
N GLY A 992 -1.35 3.28 9.18
CA GLY A 992 -0.54 4.48 9.06
C GLY A 992 0.33 4.71 10.29
N LEU A 993 1.56 5.15 10.06
CA LEU A 993 2.57 5.47 11.07
C LEU A 993 2.57 6.97 11.42
N VAL A 994 3.37 7.36 12.41
CA VAL A 994 3.37 8.72 13.00
C VAL A 994 3.55 9.85 11.98
N ASP A 995 4.26 9.59 10.89
CA ASP A 995 4.57 10.57 9.85
C ASP A 995 3.74 10.45 8.57
N GLY A 996 2.77 9.53 8.54
CA GLY A 996 1.97 9.22 7.35
C GLY A 996 2.52 8.09 6.49
N SER A 997 3.68 7.51 6.82
CA SER A 997 4.14 6.24 6.23
C SER A 997 3.12 5.14 6.48
N PHE A 998 3.14 4.09 5.67
CA PHE A 998 2.11 3.07 5.68
C PHE A 998 2.73 1.69 5.48
N TYR A 999 2.20 0.69 6.18
CA TYR A 999 2.54 -0.70 5.95
C TYR A 999 1.29 -1.56 5.83
N ARG A 1000 1.41 -2.65 5.08
CA ARG A 1000 0.32 -3.62 4.88
C ARG A 1000 0.23 -4.61 6.02
N LEU A 1001 -1.00 -5.04 6.32
CA LEU A 1001 -1.29 -5.90 7.46
C LEU A 1001 -2.23 -7.05 7.05
N PRO A 1002 -1.69 -8.18 6.55
CA PRO A 1002 -2.45 -9.36 6.16
C PRO A 1002 -2.84 -10.20 7.39
N GLY A 1003 -4.13 -10.16 7.72
CA GLY A 1003 -4.69 -10.77 8.94
C GLY A 1003 -5.68 -11.89 8.69
N TRP A 1004 -6.09 -12.16 7.44
CA TRP A 1004 -7.16 -13.12 7.14
C TRP A 1004 -6.73 -14.15 6.10
N GLY A 1005 -6.46 -15.37 6.57
CA GLY A 1005 -6.06 -16.50 5.73
C GLY A 1005 -7.19 -17.06 4.88
N CYS A 1006 -6.83 -17.59 3.70
CA CYS A 1006 -7.75 -18.27 2.80
C CYS A 1006 -7.45 -19.77 2.77
N TYR A 1007 -8.47 -20.58 2.99
CA TYR A 1007 -8.34 -22.03 3.07
C TYR A 1007 -9.34 -22.74 2.17
N THR A 1008 -8.92 -23.84 1.56
CA THR A 1008 -9.85 -24.75 0.86
C THR A 1008 -10.76 -25.46 1.86
N LEU A 1009 -11.84 -26.12 1.38
CA LEU A 1009 -12.78 -26.83 2.27
C LEU A 1009 -12.13 -27.98 3.07
N ASP A 1010 -11.03 -28.55 2.57
CA ASP A 1010 -10.22 -29.55 3.26
C ASP A 1010 -9.09 -28.94 4.13
N GLY A 1011 -9.04 -27.62 4.25
CA GLY A 1011 -8.14 -26.90 5.16
C GLY A 1011 -6.76 -26.55 4.60
N GLN A 1012 -6.51 -26.70 3.30
CA GLN A 1012 -5.23 -26.32 2.70
C GLN A 1012 -5.11 -24.80 2.61
N ASN A 1013 -3.98 -24.27 3.05
CA ASN A 1013 -3.69 -22.84 3.05
C ASN A 1013 -3.29 -22.37 1.64
N LEU A 1014 -4.14 -21.56 1.01
CA LEU A 1014 -3.92 -21.09 -0.36
C LEU A 1014 -2.71 -20.16 -0.49
N GLU A 1015 -2.28 -19.47 0.58
CA GLU A 1015 -1.04 -18.69 0.58
C GLU A 1015 0.18 -19.58 0.31
N LYS A 1016 0.16 -20.82 0.80
CA LYS A 1016 1.27 -21.76 0.64
C LYS A 1016 1.16 -22.56 -0.64
N GLU A 1017 -0.05 -22.90 -1.09
CA GLU A 1017 -0.24 -23.86 -2.20
C GLU A 1017 -0.66 -23.23 -3.54
N GLY A 1018 -1.23 -22.03 -3.53
CA GLY A 1018 -1.87 -21.44 -4.71
C GLY A 1018 -3.03 -22.28 -5.24
N VAL A 1019 -3.41 -22.04 -6.49
CA VAL A 1019 -4.47 -22.78 -7.19
C VAL A 1019 -3.89 -23.48 -8.41
N LYS A 1020 -3.90 -24.80 -8.38
CA LYS A 1020 -3.47 -25.64 -9.51
C LYS A 1020 -4.59 -25.76 -10.56
N PRO A 1021 -4.27 -25.63 -11.87
CA PRO A 1021 -5.23 -25.84 -12.93
C PRO A 1021 -5.62 -27.32 -13.02
N ASP A 1022 -6.80 -27.61 -13.56
CA ASP A 1022 -7.20 -28.98 -13.90
C ASP A 1022 -6.44 -29.50 -15.12
N ILE A 1023 -6.08 -28.59 -16.03
CA ILE A 1023 -5.28 -28.89 -17.23
C ILE A 1023 -4.13 -27.89 -17.29
N TYR A 1024 -2.92 -28.39 -17.06
CA TYR A 1024 -1.71 -27.57 -17.12
C TYR A 1024 -1.31 -27.27 -18.57
N VAL A 1025 -1.19 -25.98 -18.91
CA VAL A 1025 -0.68 -25.46 -20.18
C VAL A 1025 0.06 -24.16 -19.90
N LYS A 1026 1.37 -24.10 -20.17
CA LYS A 1026 2.17 -22.88 -20.04
C LYS A 1026 2.24 -22.12 -21.36
N GLN A 1027 2.07 -20.81 -21.31
CA GLN A 1027 2.41 -19.92 -22.42
C GLN A 1027 3.83 -19.38 -22.19
N THR A 1028 4.76 -19.75 -23.07
CA THR A 1028 6.18 -19.41 -22.92
C THR A 1028 6.50 -18.01 -23.48
N PHE A 1029 7.70 -17.51 -23.17
CA PHE A 1029 8.27 -16.31 -23.78
C PHE A 1029 8.24 -16.37 -25.33
N LEU A 1030 8.62 -17.51 -25.90
CA LEU A 1030 8.61 -17.71 -27.36
C LEU A 1030 7.20 -17.74 -27.94
N ASP A 1031 6.23 -18.35 -27.24
CA ASP A 1031 4.83 -18.33 -27.70
C ASP A 1031 4.33 -16.90 -27.85
N ARG A 1032 4.61 -16.05 -26.85
CA ARG A 1032 4.24 -14.62 -26.89
C ARG A 1032 4.92 -13.89 -28.05
N ILE A 1033 6.23 -14.08 -28.26
CA ILE A 1033 6.94 -13.50 -29.42
C ILE A 1033 6.32 -13.94 -30.74
N GLN A 1034 5.93 -15.20 -30.85
CA GLN A 1034 5.37 -15.79 -32.06
C GLN A 1034 3.85 -15.53 -32.24
N GLY A 1035 3.21 -14.81 -31.31
CA GLY A 1035 1.77 -14.54 -31.36
C GLY A 1035 0.88 -15.76 -31.13
N LYS A 1036 1.41 -16.81 -30.46
CA LYS A 1036 0.69 -18.03 -30.08
C LYS A 1036 0.10 -17.92 -28.67
N ASP A 1037 -1.04 -18.58 -28.46
CA ASP A 1037 -1.66 -18.70 -27.15
C ASP A 1037 -2.20 -20.13 -26.96
N PRO A 1038 -1.34 -21.07 -26.53
CA PRO A 1038 -1.74 -22.46 -26.34
C PRO A 1038 -2.79 -22.66 -25.24
N GLN A 1039 -2.91 -21.71 -24.29
CA GLN A 1039 -3.93 -21.77 -23.24
C GLN A 1039 -5.32 -21.49 -23.81
N ILE A 1040 -5.48 -20.44 -24.64
CA ILE A 1040 -6.73 -20.17 -25.35
C ILE A 1040 -7.08 -21.31 -26.32
N GLU A 1041 -6.10 -21.81 -27.08
CA GLU A 1041 -6.32 -22.93 -28.01
C GLU A 1041 -6.82 -24.16 -27.28
N ARG A 1042 -6.22 -24.50 -26.13
CA ARG A 1042 -6.66 -25.61 -25.28
C ARG A 1042 -8.05 -25.37 -24.68
N ALA A 1043 -8.37 -24.15 -24.26
CA ALA A 1043 -9.68 -23.81 -23.71
C ALA A 1043 -10.81 -23.91 -24.73
N VAL A 1044 -10.59 -23.41 -25.95
CA VAL A 1044 -11.54 -23.57 -27.05
C VAL A 1044 -11.75 -25.05 -27.37
N ALA A 1045 -10.66 -25.84 -27.42
CA ALA A 1045 -10.74 -27.27 -27.64
C ALA A 1045 -11.50 -28.00 -26.52
N GLU A 1046 -11.38 -27.59 -25.25
CA GLU A 1046 -12.14 -28.21 -24.14
C GLU A 1046 -13.64 -27.99 -24.29
N ILE A 1047 -14.05 -26.77 -24.63
CA ILE A 1047 -15.47 -26.40 -24.71
C ILE A 1047 -16.16 -27.05 -25.92
N LEU A 1048 -15.42 -27.29 -27.01
CA LEU A 1048 -15.96 -27.90 -28.23
C LEU A 1048 -15.99 -29.45 -28.20
N ARG A 1049 -15.34 -30.06 -27.21
CA ARG A 1049 -15.34 -31.51 -26.99
C ARG A 1049 -16.65 -31.98 -26.37
#